data_AF-K7TE27-F1
#
_entry.id   AF-K7TE27-F1
#
_cell.length_a   1.000
_cell.length_b   1.000
_cell.length_c   1.000
_cell.angle_alpha   90.00
_cell.angle_beta   90.00
_cell.angle_gamma   90.00
#
_symmetry.space_group_name_H-M   'P 1'
#
loop_
_entity.id
_entity.type
_entity.pdbx_description
1 polymer ?
#
loop_
_entity_poly.entity_id
_entity_poly.type
_entity_poly.pdbx_seq_one_letter_code
_entity_poly.pdbx_strand_id
1 'polypeptide(L)'
;MTIAKREGGKRSLIAMASYRSGEKLYSELYEKTNLYNHRTVKPEAFILKPDYVPNEFLDRQTLWNKMELAEKQVNSQICREVNVALPIELNNTDQRSLIEEFVKDNFVSEGMIADVAIHRDDENNPHAHIMLTMREVDSEGNILNKRKKIPKLDENGNPILLENGKIKMVSIKTNDWDRKSLVSEIRKDWADKVNQYLKDRNIDQQITEKSHAELGKKELPTIHEGFYSKKLEEKGVISELKRKNLEIQSYNDILAELDKLESQEKVLKQDQNFTLKFEKTFSPLEKGELKNLSKELKLFINDENIDKRLGELKRWENSLIFNNKMEIQKQRLMLSKISSERDMLTKANEILDKQAERFFKKSYPSLNIDKFSNHEVRAMVNETIFRKQLLNKDQLAEVIYNERVVEKEESKKIFKEKPFQTSRYLDSKIKQVEDSITKENNPERKEILSIKKEKLIGIKQGLIEYVQSEVERKFDKNVSIDSVIEGEMLLAKADYYKTTDFSKVEGVARFSSEEINSMLEQSKGFLTNIQTVKIPNDCQGVFFVQDSMKYIDELSPLAKHNLKKVVNRNAYLPDSDKIELSKEIENTNKDQSQELDKNEPEKNEVSVKMFQFAKSINRLLSGNQLQKKRNLDKLIKQTKAKKNQSLQRNIPLR
;
A
#
# COMPACT_ATOMS: atom_id res chain seq x y z
N MET A 1 -9.21 18.41 -8.96
CA MET A 1 -10.37 18.41 -9.86
C MET A 1 -10.56 17.02 -10.44
N THR A 2 -11.78 16.50 -10.46
CA THR A 2 -12.15 15.18 -11.00
C THR A 2 -13.51 15.25 -11.71
N ILE A 3 -13.80 14.30 -12.59
CA ILE A 3 -15.14 14.17 -13.20
C ILE A 3 -15.88 13.01 -12.51
N ALA A 4 -17.03 13.30 -11.93
CA ALA A 4 -17.91 12.29 -11.37
C ALA A 4 -18.64 11.56 -12.49
N LYS A 5 -18.69 10.23 -12.41
CA LYS A 5 -19.46 9.38 -13.33
C LYS A 5 -20.61 8.71 -12.57
N ARG A 6 -21.68 8.37 -13.30
CA ARG A 6 -22.86 7.67 -12.77
C ARG A 6 -22.55 6.27 -12.18
N GLU A 7 -21.44 5.65 -12.58
CA GLU A 7 -20.92 4.36 -12.06
C GLU A 7 -21.96 3.23 -11.99
N GLY A 8 -22.66 2.96 -13.08
CA GLY A 8 -23.66 1.88 -13.07
C GLY A 8 -24.91 2.21 -12.27
N GLY A 9 -25.22 3.50 -12.09
CA GLY A 9 -26.37 3.98 -11.30
C GLY A 9 -26.11 4.13 -9.80
N LYS A 10 -24.85 4.00 -9.34
CA LYS A 10 -24.49 4.06 -7.92
C LYS A 10 -24.30 5.48 -7.38
N ARG A 11 -24.03 6.45 -8.25
CA ARG A 11 -23.86 7.86 -7.88
C ARG A 11 -25.05 8.70 -8.34
N SER A 12 -25.47 9.63 -7.49
CA SER A 12 -26.55 10.57 -7.76
C SER A 12 -26.10 11.98 -7.40
N LEU A 13 -26.41 12.97 -8.25
CA LEU A 13 -26.09 14.38 -7.99
C LEU A 13 -26.76 14.88 -6.71
N ILE A 14 -28.01 14.48 -6.47
CA ILE A 14 -28.75 14.86 -5.27
C ILE A 14 -28.10 14.30 -3.99
N ALA A 15 -27.71 13.02 -4.01
CA ALA A 15 -27.02 12.41 -2.87
C ALA A 15 -25.66 13.10 -2.61
N MET A 16 -24.94 13.43 -3.68
CA MET A 16 -23.66 14.14 -3.64
C MET A 16 -23.78 15.56 -3.09
N ALA A 17 -24.79 16.31 -3.51
CA ALA A 17 -25.07 17.66 -3.03
C ALA A 17 -25.49 17.65 -1.55
N SER A 18 -26.43 16.77 -1.18
CA SER A 18 -26.89 16.59 0.21
C SER A 18 -25.76 16.23 1.17
N TYR A 19 -24.86 15.32 0.75
CA TYR A 19 -23.72 14.91 1.57
C TYR A 19 -22.75 16.05 1.88
N ARG A 20 -22.61 17.02 0.95
CA ARG A 20 -21.69 18.15 1.06
C ARG A 20 -22.31 19.35 1.76
N SER A 21 -23.53 19.73 1.42
CA SER A 21 -24.20 20.88 2.04
C SER A 21 -24.75 20.55 3.43
N GLY A 22 -25.01 19.27 3.71
CA GLY A 22 -25.73 18.84 4.90
C GLY A 22 -27.24 19.08 4.80
N GLU A 23 -27.77 19.43 3.63
CA GLU A 23 -29.19 19.67 3.41
C GLU A 23 -29.96 18.38 3.12
N LYS A 24 -31.24 18.35 3.50
CA LYS A 24 -32.19 17.29 3.15
C LYS A 24 -32.69 17.54 1.73
N LEU A 25 -32.34 16.69 0.78
CA LEU A 25 -32.71 16.86 -0.63
C LEU A 25 -33.46 15.64 -1.16
N TYR A 26 -34.56 15.88 -1.87
CA TYR A 26 -35.35 14.87 -2.56
C TYR A 26 -34.83 14.66 -3.99
N SER A 27 -34.66 13.40 -4.37
CA SER A 27 -34.31 13.00 -5.73
C SER A 27 -35.56 12.54 -6.45
N GLU A 28 -35.93 13.23 -7.52
CA GLU A 28 -37.09 12.91 -8.35
C GLU A 28 -36.87 11.59 -9.11
N LEU A 29 -35.69 11.40 -9.72
CA LEU A 29 -35.38 10.20 -10.50
C LEU A 29 -35.41 8.90 -9.69
N TYR A 30 -35.04 8.97 -8.40
CA TYR A 30 -34.98 7.81 -7.51
C TYR A 30 -36.08 7.81 -6.45
N GLU A 31 -36.98 8.79 -6.52
CA GLU A 31 -38.09 9.02 -5.59
C GLU A 31 -37.71 8.89 -4.11
N LYS A 32 -36.53 9.40 -3.74
CA LYS A 32 -35.98 9.22 -2.39
C LYS A 32 -35.38 10.49 -1.83
N THR A 33 -35.53 10.64 -0.52
CA THR A 33 -34.86 11.70 0.22
C THR A 33 -33.46 11.27 0.65
N ASN A 34 -32.48 12.14 0.46
CA ASN A 34 -31.11 11.98 0.96
C ASN A 34 -30.87 12.97 2.10
N LEU A 35 -30.31 12.46 3.21
CA LEU A 35 -29.93 13.25 4.37
C LEU A 35 -28.78 12.56 5.10
N TYR A 36 -27.75 13.31 5.44
CA TYR A 36 -26.51 12.79 6.03
C TYR A 36 -26.17 13.51 7.35
N ASN A 37 -26.98 13.32 8.39
CA ASN A 37 -26.86 14.00 9.70
C ASN A 37 -25.79 13.40 10.64
N HIS A 38 -24.54 13.38 10.23
CA HIS A 38 -23.45 12.79 11.03
C HIS A 38 -22.36 13.80 11.45
N ARG A 39 -22.52 15.08 11.12
CA ARG A 39 -21.51 16.12 11.35
C ARG A 39 -21.87 16.97 12.56
N THR A 40 -20.90 17.24 13.41
CA THR A 40 -21.03 18.15 14.57
C THR A 40 -21.01 19.61 14.12
N VAL A 41 -20.20 19.94 13.12
CA VAL A 41 -20.09 21.28 12.51
C VAL A 41 -20.83 21.28 11.18
N LYS A 42 -21.79 22.20 11.02
CA LYS A 42 -22.58 22.33 9.79
C LYS A 42 -21.73 23.00 8.70
N PRO A 43 -21.70 22.47 7.46
CA PRO A 43 -21.09 23.13 6.33
C PRO A 43 -21.70 24.50 6.03
N GLU A 44 -20.88 25.43 5.57
CA GLU A 44 -21.34 26.68 4.96
C GLU A 44 -21.50 26.46 3.45
N ALA A 45 -22.74 26.46 2.95
CA ALA A 45 -23.04 26.08 1.57
C ALA A 45 -23.83 27.15 0.81
N PHE A 46 -23.49 27.36 -0.46
CA PHE A 46 -24.11 28.35 -1.34
C PHE A 46 -23.92 27.99 -2.81
N ILE A 47 -24.76 28.55 -3.69
CA ILE A 47 -24.68 28.33 -5.15
C ILE A 47 -24.35 29.65 -5.83
N LEU A 48 -23.41 29.59 -6.78
CA LEU A 48 -23.08 30.67 -7.69
C LEU A 48 -23.47 30.26 -9.12
N LYS A 49 -24.09 31.18 -9.85
CA LYS A 49 -24.53 30.97 -11.24
C LYS A 49 -24.12 32.17 -12.10
N PRO A 50 -24.02 32.01 -13.42
CA PRO A 50 -23.91 33.15 -14.33
C PRO A 50 -25.14 34.06 -14.20
N ASP A 51 -24.97 35.35 -14.46
CA ASP A 51 -26.04 36.34 -14.28
C ASP A 51 -27.27 36.04 -15.13
N TYR A 52 -27.04 35.58 -16.37
CA TYR A 52 -28.10 35.25 -17.32
C TYR A 52 -28.92 34.01 -16.94
N VAL A 53 -28.41 33.12 -16.07
CA VAL A 53 -29.13 31.91 -15.65
C VAL A 53 -30.25 32.29 -14.68
N PRO A 54 -31.48 31.73 -14.78
CA PRO A 54 -32.57 32.05 -13.85
C PRO A 54 -32.27 31.75 -12.37
N ASN A 55 -32.89 32.54 -11.46
CA ASN A 55 -32.69 32.41 -10.01
C ASN A 55 -33.21 31.10 -9.41
N GLU A 56 -34.08 30.36 -10.09
CA GLU A 56 -34.50 29.00 -9.65
C GLU A 56 -33.31 28.04 -9.49
N PHE A 57 -32.20 28.27 -10.20
CA PHE A 57 -30.98 27.47 -10.07
C PHE A 57 -30.16 27.78 -8.81
N LEU A 58 -30.53 28.80 -8.03
CA LEU A 58 -30.01 29.01 -6.67
C LEU A 58 -30.63 28.04 -5.66
N ASP A 59 -31.74 27.37 -6.01
CA ASP A 59 -32.27 26.27 -5.22
C ASP A 59 -31.55 24.96 -5.57
N ARG A 60 -30.88 24.38 -4.58
CA ARG A 60 -30.01 23.21 -4.75
C ARG A 60 -30.77 21.97 -5.20
N GLN A 61 -31.99 21.78 -4.69
CA GLN A 61 -32.82 20.64 -5.06
C GLN A 61 -33.24 20.75 -6.54
N THR A 62 -33.67 21.94 -6.96
CA THR A 62 -34.04 22.27 -8.35
C THR A 62 -32.86 22.07 -9.30
N LEU A 63 -31.72 22.71 -9.01
CA LEU A 63 -30.50 22.62 -9.82
C LEU A 63 -30.12 21.15 -10.08
N TRP A 64 -29.94 20.39 -9.01
CA TRP A 64 -29.38 19.04 -9.15
C TRP A 64 -30.40 18.03 -9.68
N ASN A 65 -31.71 18.22 -9.50
CA ASN A 65 -32.71 17.37 -10.16
C ASN A 65 -32.75 17.64 -11.67
N LYS A 66 -32.75 18.91 -12.10
CA LYS A 66 -32.67 19.27 -13.53
C LYS A 66 -31.42 18.67 -14.20
N MET A 67 -30.26 18.75 -13.54
CA MET A 67 -29.02 18.14 -14.04
C MET A 67 -29.06 16.61 -14.04
N GLU A 68 -29.62 16.00 -12.99
CA GLU A 68 -29.76 14.54 -12.88
C GLU A 68 -30.61 13.98 -14.03
N LEU A 69 -31.73 14.63 -14.32
CA LEU A 69 -32.64 14.29 -15.41
C LEU A 69 -32.01 14.50 -16.79
N ALA A 70 -31.04 15.41 -16.94
CA ALA A 70 -30.32 15.60 -18.21
C ALA A 70 -29.23 14.52 -18.44
N GLU A 71 -28.76 13.85 -17.39
CA GLU A 71 -27.65 12.87 -17.41
C GLU A 71 -28.14 11.42 -17.21
N LYS A 72 -29.06 10.99 -18.08
CA LYS A 72 -29.81 9.72 -17.95
C LYS A 72 -29.00 8.44 -18.19
N GLN A 73 -27.86 8.51 -18.89
CA GLN A 73 -27.11 7.32 -19.28
C GLN A 73 -26.32 6.73 -18.10
N VAL A 74 -26.20 5.39 -18.08
CA VAL A 74 -25.51 4.62 -17.02
C VAL A 74 -24.02 4.97 -16.85
N ASN A 75 -23.41 5.51 -17.91
CA ASN A 75 -22.02 5.94 -17.98
C ASN A 75 -21.86 7.48 -18.08
N SER A 76 -22.92 8.24 -17.80
CA SER A 76 -22.90 9.70 -17.85
C SER A 76 -21.82 10.29 -16.95
N GLN A 77 -21.21 11.39 -17.41
CA GLN A 77 -20.39 12.28 -16.60
C GLN A 77 -21.31 13.34 -15.97
N ILE A 78 -21.50 13.28 -14.66
CA ILE A 78 -22.67 13.89 -14.02
C ILE A 78 -22.36 15.27 -13.42
N CYS A 79 -21.16 15.45 -12.88
CA CYS A 79 -20.65 16.74 -12.44
C CYS A 79 -19.11 16.73 -12.52
N ARG A 80 -18.54 17.93 -12.47
CA ARG A 80 -17.12 18.13 -12.19
C ARG A 80 -16.97 18.50 -10.72
N GLU A 81 -15.97 17.92 -10.06
CA GLU A 81 -15.72 18.09 -8.64
C GLU A 81 -14.36 18.76 -8.45
N VAL A 82 -14.34 19.85 -7.70
CA VAL A 82 -13.12 20.52 -7.26
C VAL A 82 -13.10 20.50 -5.73
N ASN A 83 -11.93 20.24 -5.16
CA ASN A 83 -11.69 20.29 -3.73
C ASN A 83 -10.42 21.12 -3.52
N VAL A 84 -10.50 22.11 -2.65
CA VAL A 84 -9.39 23.01 -2.30
C VAL A 84 -9.26 23.09 -0.78
N ALA A 85 -8.03 23.07 -0.29
CA ALA A 85 -7.74 23.35 1.11
C ALA A 85 -7.75 24.86 1.32
N LEU A 86 -8.31 25.31 2.44
CA LEU A 86 -8.34 26.73 2.82
C LEU A 86 -7.19 27.01 3.81
N PRO A 87 -6.50 28.15 3.72
CA PRO A 87 -5.47 28.51 4.69
C PRO A 87 -6.07 28.68 6.09
N ILE A 88 -5.44 28.08 7.10
CA ILE A 88 -5.87 28.17 8.50
C ILE A 88 -5.55 29.54 9.12
N GLU A 89 -4.62 30.26 8.51
CA GLU A 89 -4.19 31.61 8.88
C GLU A 89 -5.27 32.66 8.54
N LEU A 90 -6.19 32.33 7.62
CA LEU A 90 -7.31 33.20 7.25
C LEU A 90 -8.53 32.93 8.14
N ASN A 91 -9.22 34.00 8.56
CA ASN A 91 -10.48 33.84 9.28
C ASN A 91 -11.60 33.33 8.35
N ASN A 92 -12.72 32.90 8.95
CA ASN A 92 -13.83 32.29 8.19
C ASN A 92 -14.43 33.21 7.10
N THR A 93 -14.49 34.52 7.35
CA THR A 93 -15.01 35.50 6.38
C THR A 93 -14.07 35.60 5.18
N ASP A 94 -12.77 35.66 5.43
CA ASP A 94 -11.76 35.75 4.39
C ASP A 94 -11.69 34.46 3.56
N GLN A 95 -11.77 33.31 4.21
CA GLN A 95 -11.90 32.02 3.54
C GLN A 95 -13.14 31.97 2.64
N ARG A 96 -14.26 32.53 3.08
CA ARG A 96 -15.50 32.63 2.29
C ARG A 96 -15.30 33.52 1.06
N SER A 97 -14.76 34.72 1.23
CA SER A 97 -14.54 35.65 0.11
C SER A 97 -13.55 35.07 -0.91
N LEU A 98 -12.45 34.48 -0.44
CA LEU A 98 -11.47 33.81 -1.28
C LEU A 98 -12.09 32.75 -2.18
N ILE A 99 -12.90 31.84 -1.59
CA ILE A 99 -13.53 30.77 -2.38
C ILE A 99 -14.60 31.32 -3.33
N GLU A 100 -15.33 32.36 -2.92
CA GLU A 100 -16.37 32.97 -3.74
C GLU A 100 -15.78 33.65 -4.98
N GLU A 101 -14.73 34.44 -4.82
CA GLU A 101 -14.00 35.09 -5.91
C GLU A 101 -13.35 34.06 -6.84
N PHE A 102 -12.64 33.08 -6.28
CA PHE A 102 -12.04 32.00 -7.07
C PHE A 102 -13.06 31.26 -7.92
N VAL A 103 -14.23 30.93 -7.35
CA VAL A 103 -15.28 30.22 -8.08
C VAL A 103 -15.91 31.09 -9.16
N LYS A 104 -16.14 32.37 -8.88
CA LYS A 104 -16.67 33.32 -9.86
C LYS A 104 -15.74 33.45 -11.07
N ASP A 105 -14.47 33.69 -10.82
CA ASP A 105 -13.49 34.02 -11.86
C ASP A 105 -13.13 32.82 -12.73
N ASN A 106 -13.11 31.60 -12.18
CA ASN A 106 -12.65 30.41 -12.90
C ASN A 106 -13.76 29.53 -13.47
N PHE A 107 -14.97 29.62 -12.93
CA PHE A 107 -16.05 28.69 -13.30
C PHE A 107 -17.31 29.39 -13.76
N VAL A 108 -17.79 30.36 -12.98
CA VAL A 108 -19.05 31.04 -13.28
C VAL A 108 -18.91 31.95 -14.50
N SER A 109 -17.77 32.64 -14.62
CA SER A 109 -17.38 33.42 -15.79
C SER A 109 -17.39 32.60 -17.10
N GLU A 110 -17.05 31.31 -17.01
CA GLU A 110 -17.03 30.36 -18.13
C GLU A 110 -18.42 29.73 -18.39
N GLY A 111 -19.45 30.12 -17.65
CA GLY A 111 -20.84 29.67 -17.84
C GLY A 111 -21.26 28.45 -17.00
N MET A 112 -20.43 27.97 -16.08
CA MET A 112 -20.78 26.87 -15.17
C MET A 112 -21.60 27.37 -13.98
N ILE A 113 -22.53 26.56 -13.47
CA ILE A 113 -23.13 26.78 -12.15
C ILE A 113 -22.31 25.99 -11.13
N ALA A 114 -21.98 26.62 -10.00
CA ALA A 114 -21.13 26.08 -8.96
C ALA A 114 -21.87 25.98 -7.63
N ASP A 115 -22.00 24.76 -7.10
CA ASP A 115 -22.48 24.51 -5.74
C ASP A 115 -21.30 24.28 -4.80
N VAL A 116 -21.10 25.23 -3.88
CA VAL A 116 -19.96 25.29 -2.97
C VAL A 116 -20.40 24.89 -1.58
N ALA A 117 -19.60 24.06 -0.90
CA ALA A 117 -19.74 23.74 0.51
C ALA A 117 -18.39 23.79 1.22
N ILE A 118 -18.24 24.72 2.16
CA ILE A 118 -17.05 24.89 3.00
C ILE A 118 -17.20 24.05 4.26
N HIS A 119 -16.22 23.18 4.51
CA HIS A 119 -16.15 22.25 5.65
C HIS A 119 -15.06 22.73 6.60
N ARG A 120 -15.41 22.84 7.89
CA ARG A 120 -14.54 23.29 9.00
C ARG A 120 -14.71 22.41 10.23
N ASP A 121 -15.01 21.14 10.02
CA ASP A 121 -15.16 20.11 11.06
C ASP A 121 -13.81 19.60 11.60
N ASP A 122 -12.72 19.86 10.88
CA ASP A 122 -11.33 19.70 11.32
C ASP A 122 -10.65 21.08 11.30
N GLU A 123 -10.30 21.62 12.46
CA GLU A 123 -9.67 22.95 12.61
C GLU A 123 -8.34 23.05 11.85
N ASN A 124 -7.65 21.92 11.67
CA ASN A 124 -6.36 21.87 10.96
C ASN A 124 -6.51 21.60 9.46
N ASN A 125 -7.74 21.44 8.97
CA ASN A 125 -8.01 21.12 7.56
C ASN A 125 -9.35 21.70 7.08
N PRO A 126 -9.55 23.03 7.15
CA PRO A 126 -10.68 23.65 6.48
C PRO A 126 -10.54 23.47 4.97
N HIS A 127 -11.62 23.09 4.30
CA HIS A 127 -11.60 22.82 2.86
C HIS A 127 -12.95 23.09 2.22
N ALA A 128 -12.96 23.35 0.91
CA ALA A 128 -14.18 23.61 0.16
C ALA A 128 -14.39 22.55 -0.93
N HIS A 129 -15.59 21.95 -0.95
CA HIS A 129 -16.07 21.16 -2.06
C HIS A 129 -16.85 22.04 -3.04
N ILE A 130 -16.53 21.93 -4.34
CA ILE A 130 -17.21 22.67 -5.40
C ILE A 130 -17.72 21.64 -6.42
N MET A 131 -19.04 21.58 -6.59
CA MET A 131 -19.69 20.79 -7.63
C MET A 131 -20.08 21.70 -8.79
N LEU A 132 -19.60 21.38 -9.99
CA LEU A 132 -19.80 22.14 -11.21
C LEU A 132 -20.67 21.38 -12.18
N THR A 133 -21.55 22.11 -12.88
CA THR A 133 -22.41 21.54 -13.92
C THR A 133 -21.58 21.07 -15.11
N MET A 134 -22.05 20.01 -15.78
CA MET A 134 -21.43 19.50 -17.03
C MET A 134 -22.16 19.99 -18.28
N ARG A 135 -23.24 20.75 -18.10
CA ARG A 135 -24.06 21.33 -19.16
C ARG A 135 -24.28 22.81 -18.86
N GLU A 136 -24.32 23.59 -19.92
CA GLU A 136 -24.78 24.97 -19.88
C GLU A 136 -26.28 25.01 -19.63
N VAL A 137 -26.71 26.09 -18.99
CA VAL A 137 -28.11 26.45 -18.82
C VAL A 137 -28.29 27.77 -19.54
N ASP A 138 -29.27 27.89 -20.43
CA ASP A 138 -29.55 29.15 -21.12
C ASP A 138 -30.35 30.13 -20.23
N SER A 139 -30.64 31.32 -20.77
CA SER A 139 -31.40 32.36 -20.06
C SER A 139 -32.85 32.00 -19.78
N GLU A 140 -33.39 30.99 -20.45
CA GLU A 140 -34.75 30.47 -20.23
C GLU A 140 -34.76 29.32 -19.21
N GLY A 141 -33.59 28.86 -18.77
CA GLY A 141 -33.45 27.76 -17.83
C GLY A 141 -33.42 26.38 -18.49
N ASN A 142 -33.24 26.30 -19.81
CA ASN A 142 -33.11 25.03 -20.50
C ASN A 142 -31.71 24.45 -20.33
N ILE A 143 -31.63 23.14 -20.09
CA ILE A 143 -30.36 22.43 -19.96
C ILE A 143 -29.85 22.03 -21.35
N LEU A 144 -28.73 22.62 -21.78
CA LEU A 144 -28.21 22.45 -23.14
C LEU A 144 -27.48 21.11 -23.35
N ASN A 145 -27.30 20.74 -24.61
CA ASN A 145 -26.54 19.55 -24.99
C ASN A 145 -25.04 19.78 -24.89
N LYS A 146 -24.28 18.83 -24.32
CA LYS A 146 -22.81 18.88 -24.23
C LYS A 146 -22.10 18.92 -25.59
N ARG A 147 -22.79 18.44 -26.62
CA ARG A 147 -22.26 18.29 -27.97
C ARG A 147 -23.31 18.67 -28.99
N LYS A 148 -22.87 19.30 -30.07
CA LYS A 148 -23.67 19.58 -31.26
C LYS A 148 -23.09 18.85 -32.47
N LYS A 149 -23.94 18.47 -33.42
CA LYS A 149 -23.50 17.89 -34.69
C LYS A 149 -23.40 19.01 -35.72
N ILE A 150 -22.25 19.13 -36.37
CA ILE A 150 -22.02 20.10 -37.46
C ILE A 150 -21.54 19.36 -38.72
N PRO A 151 -21.78 19.90 -39.92
CA PRO A 151 -21.18 19.39 -41.15
C PRO A 151 -19.64 19.40 -41.06
N LYS A 152 -18.99 18.31 -41.51
CA LYS A 152 -17.54 18.29 -41.70
C LYS A 152 -17.21 18.98 -43.02
N LEU A 153 -16.44 20.05 -42.97
CA LEU A 153 -16.02 20.80 -44.15
C LEU A 153 -14.66 20.29 -44.65
N ASP A 154 -14.42 20.42 -45.96
CA ASP A 154 -13.12 20.22 -46.60
C ASP A 154 -12.25 21.50 -46.53
N GLU A 155 -11.05 21.47 -47.14
CA GLU A 155 -10.10 22.59 -47.17
C GLU A 155 -10.67 23.85 -47.86
N ASN A 156 -11.69 23.69 -48.71
CA ASN A 156 -12.35 24.76 -49.45
C ASN A 156 -13.64 25.23 -48.77
N GLY A 157 -13.97 24.70 -47.58
CA GLY A 157 -15.18 25.05 -46.83
C GLY A 157 -16.46 24.35 -47.30
N ASN A 158 -16.36 23.35 -48.19
CA ASN A 158 -17.53 22.61 -48.69
C ASN A 158 -17.86 21.40 -47.80
N PRO A 159 -19.14 21.05 -47.58
CA PRO A 159 -19.51 19.87 -46.81
C PRO A 159 -19.05 18.56 -47.47
N ILE A 160 -18.31 17.74 -46.72
CA ILE A 160 -17.87 16.42 -47.17
C ILE A 160 -19.08 15.49 -47.23
N LEU A 161 -19.29 14.82 -48.36
CA LEU A 161 -20.33 13.81 -48.54
C LEU A 161 -19.80 12.39 -48.21
N LEU A 162 -20.67 11.54 -47.68
CA LEU A 162 -20.46 10.10 -47.53
C LEU A 162 -20.75 9.39 -48.86
N GLU A 163 -20.34 8.13 -49.00
CA GLU A 163 -20.57 7.31 -50.22
C GLU A 163 -22.06 7.22 -50.63
N ASN A 164 -22.98 7.41 -49.68
CA ASN A 164 -24.42 7.43 -49.91
C ASN A 164 -25.00 8.83 -50.20
N GLY A 165 -24.16 9.82 -50.49
CA GLY A 165 -24.56 11.19 -50.82
C GLY A 165 -25.01 12.05 -49.63
N LYS A 166 -25.01 11.54 -48.38
CA LYS A 166 -25.36 12.34 -47.20
C LYS A 166 -24.17 13.14 -46.69
N ILE A 167 -24.42 14.34 -46.13
CA ILE A 167 -23.39 15.16 -45.49
C ILE A 167 -22.80 14.41 -44.28
N LYS A 168 -21.47 14.35 -44.24
CA LYS A 168 -20.71 13.79 -43.12
C LYS A 168 -20.76 14.75 -41.94
N MET A 169 -21.53 14.38 -40.91
CA MET A 169 -21.63 15.17 -39.68
C MET A 169 -20.54 14.76 -38.67
N VAL A 170 -19.93 15.73 -38.01
CA VAL A 170 -19.02 15.53 -36.87
C VAL A 170 -19.64 16.10 -35.60
N SER A 171 -19.40 15.42 -34.48
CA SER A 171 -19.87 15.87 -33.17
C SER A 171 -18.77 16.68 -32.47
N ILE A 172 -19.03 17.97 -32.23
CA ILE A 172 -18.15 18.86 -31.48
C ILE A 172 -18.73 19.18 -30.10
N LYS A 173 -17.89 19.54 -29.13
CA LYS A 173 -18.35 20.02 -27.82
C LYS A 173 -18.99 21.41 -27.98
N THR A 174 -19.92 21.74 -27.11
CA THR A 174 -20.55 23.07 -27.08
C THR A 174 -19.70 24.10 -26.35
N ASN A 175 -18.86 23.65 -25.40
CA ASN A 175 -17.90 24.47 -24.66
C ASN A 175 -16.53 23.85 -24.59
N ASP A 176 -15.60 24.62 -24.02
CA ASP A 176 -14.21 24.24 -23.80
C ASP A 176 -13.87 23.95 -22.33
N TRP A 177 -14.87 23.59 -21.52
CA TRP A 177 -14.69 23.26 -20.08
C TRP A 177 -13.81 22.03 -19.82
N ASP A 178 -13.44 21.30 -20.87
CA ASP A 178 -12.60 20.10 -20.82
C ASP A 178 -11.23 20.31 -21.48
N ARG A 179 -10.82 21.56 -21.73
CA ARG A 179 -9.49 21.85 -22.26
C ARG A 179 -8.40 21.29 -21.34
N LYS A 180 -7.31 20.81 -21.94
CA LYS A 180 -6.22 20.15 -21.20
C LYS A 180 -5.52 21.10 -20.21
N SER A 181 -5.44 22.38 -20.54
CA SER A 181 -4.75 23.42 -19.75
C SER A 181 -5.54 23.91 -18.53
N LEU A 182 -6.84 23.60 -18.45
CA LEU A 182 -7.74 24.12 -17.40
C LEU A 182 -7.21 23.82 -15.98
N VAL A 183 -6.70 22.61 -15.74
CA VAL A 183 -6.22 22.22 -14.41
C VAL A 183 -5.00 23.04 -13.98
N SER A 184 -4.05 23.29 -14.89
CA SER A 184 -2.86 24.08 -14.59
C SER A 184 -3.21 25.55 -14.39
N GLU A 185 -4.11 26.10 -15.21
CA GLU A 185 -4.59 27.48 -15.10
C GLU A 185 -5.24 27.73 -13.73
N ILE A 186 -6.20 26.89 -13.35
CA ILE A 186 -6.94 27.02 -12.09
C ILE A 186 -6.04 26.82 -10.88
N ARG A 187 -5.08 25.89 -10.94
CA ARG A 187 -4.15 25.68 -9.81
C ARG A 187 -3.25 26.88 -9.57
N LYS A 188 -2.76 27.49 -10.66
CA LYS A 188 -1.98 28.72 -10.60
C LYS A 188 -2.83 29.86 -10.04
N ASP A 189 -4.05 30.06 -10.56
CA ASP A 189 -4.95 31.11 -10.07
C ASP A 189 -5.32 30.92 -8.59
N TRP A 190 -5.55 29.68 -8.15
CA TRP A 190 -5.76 29.37 -6.73
C TRP A 190 -4.57 29.80 -5.87
N ALA A 191 -3.34 29.46 -6.28
CA ALA A 191 -2.12 29.86 -5.57
C ALA A 191 -1.97 31.39 -5.54
N ASP A 192 -2.15 32.06 -6.68
CA ASP A 192 -2.05 33.51 -6.81
C ASP A 192 -3.07 34.22 -5.89
N LYS A 193 -4.33 33.79 -5.88
CA LYS A 193 -5.39 34.36 -5.02
C LYS A 193 -5.13 34.11 -3.53
N VAL A 194 -4.74 32.89 -3.15
CA VAL A 194 -4.38 32.60 -1.75
C VAL A 194 -3.24 33.50 -1.30
N ASN A 195 -2.17 33.60 -2.10
CA ASN A 195 -1.01 34.43 -1.78
C ASN A 195 -1.37 35.91 -1.68
N GLN A 196 -2.27 36.40 -2.52
CA GLN A 196 -2.79 37.76 -2.41
C GLN A 196 -3.54 37.97 -1.08
N TYR A 197 -4.44 37.06 -0.72
CA TYR A 197 -5.18 37.13 0.54
C TYR A 197 -4.26 37.10 1.78
N LEU A 198 -3.23 36.24 1.77
CA LEU A 198 -2.23 36.16 2.84
C LEU A 198 -1.44 37.48 2.94
N LYS A 199 -0.98 38.01 1.79
CA LYS A 199 -0.26 39.28 1.72
C LYS A 199 -1.08 40.47 2.23
N ASP A 200 -2.35 40.57 1.83
CA ASP A 200 -3.25 41.65 2.24
C ASP A 200 -3.51 41.66 3.75
N ARG A 201 -3.25 40.53 4.43
CA ARG A 201 -3.36 40.36 5.89
C ARG A 201 -2.01 40.38 6.60
N ASN A 202 -0.95 40.76 5.90
CA ASN A 202 0.43 40.80 6.40
C ASN A 202 0.91 39.44 6.94
N ILE A 203 0.49 38.34 6.31
CA ILE A 203 0.97 36.99 6.63
C ILE A 203 2.12 36.66 5.68
N ASP A 204 3.32 36.47 6.22
CA ASP A 204 4.55 36.16 5.47
C ASP A 204 4.65 34.66 5.16
N GLN A 205 3.62 34.12 4.51
CA GLN A 205 3.57 32.76 3.99
C GLN A 205 3.04 32.76 2.56
N GLN A 206 3.48 31.77 1.77
CA GLN A 206 3.05 31.62 0.39
C GLN A 206 2.92 30.14 0.01
N ILE A 207 2.02 29.87 -0.93
CA ILE A 207 1.84 28.57 -1.55
C ILE A 207 2.19 28.63 -3.04
N THR A 208 2.44 27.48 -3.65
CA THR A 208 2.60 27.35 -5.10
C THR A 208 1.95 26.07 -5.59
N GLU A 209 1.47 26.11 -6.82
CA GLU A 209 0.98 25.00 -7.62
C GLU A 209 2.08 24.06 -8.12
N LYS A 210 3.34 24.52 -8.10
CA LYS A 210 4.50 23.79 -8.62
C LYS A 210 4.88 22.62 -7.72
N SER A 211 5.26 21.53 -8.35
CA SER A 211 5.84 20.37 -7.66
C SER A 211 7.26 20.69 -7.13
N HIS A 212 7.74 19.89 -6.18
CA HIS A 212 9.13 19.97 -5.71
C HIS A 212 10.14 19.90 -6.87
N ALA A 213 9.89 19.04 -7.86
CA ALA A 213 10.75 18.91 -9.04
C ALA A 213 10.80 20.19 -9.89
N GLU A 214 9.66 20.85 -10.12
CA GLU A 214 9.61 22.13 -10.85
C GLU A 214 10.27 23.28 -10.10
N LEU A 215 10.30 23.21 -8.77
CA LEU A 215 11.04 24.14 -7.91
C LEU A 215 12.53 23.80 -7.78
N GLY A 216 13.00 22.70 -8.39
CA GLY A 216 14.38 22.23 -8.26
C GLY A 216 14.74 21.68 -6.88
N LYS A 217 13.74 21.33 -6.06
CA LYS A 217 13.94 20.74 -4.73
C LYS A 217 14.20 19.24 -4.84
N LYS A 218 15.13 18.73 -4.00
CA LYS A 218 15.41 17.29 -3.85
C LYS A 218 14.47 16.58 -2.88
N GLU A 219 13.67 17.34 -2.13
CA GLU A 219 12.64 16.81 -1.23
C GLU A 219 11.67 15.90 -1.99
N LEU A 220 11.34 14.76 -1.38
CA LEU A 220 10.33 13.85 -1.88
C LEU A 220 8.94 14.31 -1.42
N PRO A 221 7.93 14.37 -2.31
CA PRO A 221 6.58 14.75 -1.91
C PRO A 221 5.95 13.64 -1.09
N THR A 222 5.25 14.02 -0.01
CA THR A 222 4.42 13.06 0.74
C THR A 222 3.21 12.63 -0.07
N ILE A 223 2.69 11.45 0.23
CA ILE A 223 1.51 10.90 -0.41
C ILE A 223 0.28 11.26 0.44
N HIS A 224 -0.76 11.78 -0.20
CA HIS A 224 -1.98 12.20 0.51
C HIS A 224 -2.58 11.08 1.38
N GLU A 225 -2.61 11.29 2.70
CA GLU A 225 -3.22 10.40 3.67
C GLU A 225 -4.74 10.56 3.64
N GLY A 226 -5.43 9.65 2.95
CA GLY A 226 -6.90 9.66 2.94
C GLY A 226 -7.49 9.34 4.33
N PHE A 227 -8.77 9.68 4.52
CA PHE A 227 -9.54 9.46 5.77
C PHE A 227 -9.35 8.07 6.41
N TYR A 228 -9.22 7.02 5.60
CA TYR A 228 -9.00 5.66 6.08
C TYR A 228 -7.68 5.49 6.84
N SER A 229 -6.61 6.16 6.40
CA SER A 229 -5.31 6.14 7.08
C SER A 229 -5.41 6.76 8.47
N LYS A 230 -6.02 7.96 8.57
CA LYS A 230 -6.26 8.65 9.84
C LYS A 230 -7.08 7.79 10.82
N LYS A 231 -8.14 7.12 10.34
CA LYS A 231 -8.99 6.25 11.17
C LYS A 231 -8.30 4.99 11.67
N LEU A 232 -7.28 4.49 10.97
CA LEU A 232 -6.45 3.38 11.46
C LEU A 232 -5.51 3.87 12.56
N GLU A 233 -4.93 5.06 12.39
CA GLU A 233 -4.05 5.69 13.36
C GLU A 233 -4.76 5.99 14.69
N GLU A 234 -6.01 6.49 14.65
CA GLU A 234 -6.88 6.66 15.83
C GLU A 234 -7.09 5.34 16.61
N LYS A 235 -6.90 4.19 15.96
CA LYS A 235 -7.00 2.85 16.56
C LYS A 235 -5.64 2.26 16.93
N GLY A 236 -4.58 3.07 16.89
CA GLY A 236 -3.21 2.65 17.18
C GLY A 236 -2.56 1.81 16.08
N VAL A 237 -3.12 1.77 14.87
CA VAL A 237 -2.57 1.01 13.73
C VAL A 237 -1.96 1.97 12.72
N ILE A 238 -0.64 1.96 12.60
CA ILE A 238 0.06 2.75 11.58
C ILE A 238 -0.15 2.09 10.21
N SER A 239 -0.73 2.85 9.28
CA SER A 239 -0.91 2.38 7.91
C SER A 239 0.43 2.36 7.15
N GLU A 240 0.56 1.53 6.12
CA GLU A 240 1.75 1.53 5.27
C GLU A 240 1.96 2.87 4.56
N LEU A 241 0.86 3.54 4.20
CA LEU A 241 0.90 4.88 3.63
C LEU A 241 1.53 5.88 4.60
N LYS A 242 1.14 5.81 5.88
CA LYS A 242 1.72 6.62 6.95
C LYS A 242 3.20 6.31 7.13
N ARG A 243 3.56 5.03 7.16
CA ARG A 243 4.97 4.60 7.26
C ARG A 243 5.81 5.13 6.09
N LYS A 244 5.30 5.08 4.86
CA LYS A 244 5.97 5.67 3.69
C LYS A 244 6.13 7.18 3.83
N ASN A 245 5.13 7.88 4.33
CA ASN A 245 5.25 9.32 4.59
C ASN A 245 6.25 9.64 5.69
N LEU A 246 6.33 8.83 6.75
CA LEU A 246 7.35 8.96 7.79
C LEU A 246 8.76 8.72 7.21
N GLU A 247 8.93 7.73 6.32
CA GLU A 247 10.19 7.51 5.59
C GLU A 247 10.56 8.71 4.71
N ILE A 248 9.59 9.28 3.99
CA ILE A 248 9.75 10.49 3.17
C ILE A 248 10.12 11.70 4.03
N GLN A 249 9.43 11.89 5.15
CA GLN A 249 9.70 12.97 6.10
C GLN A 249 11.10 12.84 6.71
N SER A 250 11.49 11.65 7.16
CA SER A 250 12.84 11.38 7.64
C SER A 250 13.91 11.68 6.58
N TYR A 251 13.65 11.34 5.32
CA TYR A 251 14.56 11.66 4.23
C TYR A 251 14.65 13.18 3.98
N ASN A 252 13.51 13.88 3.95
CA ASN A 252 13.49 15.33 3.75
C ASN A 252 14.15 16.09 4.91
N ASP A 253 13.95 15.63 6.15
CA ASP A 253 14.62 16.13 7.35
C ASP A 253 16.14 16.03 7.23
N ILE A 254 16.64 14.91 6.70
CA ILE A 254 18.06 14.72 6.43
C ILE A 254 18.54 15.68 5.35
N LEU A 255 17.80 15.85 4.25
CA LEU A 255 18.18 16.82 3.20
C LEU A 255 18.28 18.23 3.77
N ALA A 256 17.32 18.65 4.59
CA ALA A 256 17.34 19.94 5.27
C ALA A 256 18.52 20.07 6.25
N GLU A 257 18.89 18.98 6.94
CA GLU A 257 20.08 18.95 7.79
C GLU A 257 21.38 19.07 6.98
N LEU A 258 21.46 18.38 5.84
CA LEU A 258 22.61 18.43 4.93
C LEU A 258 22.79 19.79 4.28
N ASP A 259 21.72 20.57 4.05
CA ASP A 259 21.83 21.94 3.54
C ASP A 259 22.63 22.86 4.49
N LYS A 260 22.74 22.52 5.78
CA LYS A 260 23.61 23.26 6.71
C LYS A 260 25.11 23.15 6.36
N LEU A 261 25.52 22.14 5.61
CA LEU A 261 26.93 21.91 5.23
C LEU A 261 27.47 22.96 4.26
N GLU A 262 26.66 23.49 3.34
CA GLU A 262 27.13 24.47 2.35
C GLU A 262 27.65 25.76 3.01
N SER A 263 27.07 26.09 4.15
CA SER A 263 27.50 27.22 4.99
C SER A 263 28.85 26.94 5.66
N GLN A 264 29.11 25.68 6.03
CA GLN A 264 30.31 25.26 6.77
C GLN A 264 31.51 24.93 5.90
N GLU A 265 31.35 24.41 4.68
CA GLU A 265 32.49 24.14 3.79
C GLU A 265 33.32 25.41 3.55
N LYS A 266 32.65 26.56 3.48
CA LYS A 266 33.29 27.89 3.41
C LYS A 266 34.05 28.25 4.69
N VAL A 267 33.49 27.91 5.86
CA VAL A 267 34.09 28.18 7.19
C VAL A 267 35.33 27.30 7.42
N LEU A 268 35.24 26.00 7.12
CA LEU A 268 36.35 25.06 7.29
C LEU A 268 37.51 25.33 6.32
N LYS A 269 37.24 25.81 5.11
CA LYS A 269 38.29 26.26 4.16
C LYS A 269 39.04 27.51 4.64
N GLN A 270 38.43 28.32 5.52
CA GLN A 270 39.04 29.53 6.07
C GLN A 270 39.86 29.26 7.35
N ASP A 271 39.62 28.15 8.03
CA ASP A 271 40.39 27.74 9.22
C ASP A 271 41.73 27.10 8.81
N GLN A 272 42.79 27.90 8.79
CA GLN A 272 44.15 27.47 8.40
C GLN A 272 44.74 26.36 9.29
N ASN A 273 44.13 26.06 10.45
CA ASN A 273 44.62 25.06 11.41
C ASN A 273 43.84 23.73 11.37
N PHE A 274 42.78 23.62 10.57
CA PHE A 274 41.99 22.39 10.51
C PHE A 274 42.74 21.28 9.74
N THR A 275 43.36 20.35 10.48
CA THR A 275 43.97 19.13 9.90
C THR A 275 43.13 17.90 10.23
N LEU A 276 42.46 17.36 9.22
CA LEU A 276 41.72 16.10 9.30
C LEU A 276 42.59 14.94 8.80
N LYS A 277 42.75 13.90 9.63
CA LYS A 277 43.38 12.65 9.21
C LYS A 277 42.30 11.70 8.73
N PHE A 278 42.31 11.34 7.44
CA PHE A 278 41.36 10.41 6.83
C PHE A 278 41.72 8.95 7.15
N GLU A 279 41.70 8.61 8.44
CA GLU A 279 41.98 7.26 8.94
C GLU A 279 41.13 6.96 10.18
N LYS A 280 40.83 5.67 10.41
CA LYS A 280 40.11 5.24 11.61
C LYS A 280 41.03 5.35 12.83
N THR A 281 40.71 6.24 13.77
CA THR A 281 41.50 6.44 14.99
C THR A 281 40.81 5.82 16.21
N PHE A 282 41.48 4.83 16.80
CA PHE A 282 41.05 4.16 18.03
C PHE A 282 41.96 4.52 19.21
N SER A 283 41.39 4.62 20.40
CA SER A 283 42.15 4.76 21.65
C SER A 283 42.99 3.49 21.92
N PRO A 284 44.04 3.57 22.75
CA PRO A 284 44.83 2.39 23.12
C PRO A 284 43.98 1.25 23.71
N LEU A 285 42.96 1.59 24.51
CA LEU A 285 42.03 0.64 25.10
C LEU A 285 41.18 -0.05 24.02
N GLU A 286 40.55 0.74 23.13
CA GLU A 286 39.75 0.21 22.02
C GLU A 286 40.58 -0.70 21.10
N LYS A 287 41.85 -0.34 20.81
CA LYS A 287 42.77 -1.20 20.05
C LYS A 287 43.03 -2.53 20.76
N GLY A 288 43.19 -2.50 22.08
CA GLY A 288 43.35 -3.70 22.90
C GLY A 288 42.10 -4.60 22.86
N GLU A 289 40.92 -3.99 23.01
CA GLU A 289 39.63 -4.69 22.95
C GLU A 289 39.38 -5.31 21.57
N LEU A 290 39.57 -4.54 20.48
CA LEU A 290 39.44 -5.04 19.11
C LEU A 290 40.40 -6.18 18.81
N LYS A 291 41.64 -6.12 19.33
CA LYS A 291 42.62 -7.20 19.20
C LYS A 291 42.15 -8.47 19.92
N ASN A 292 41.60 -8.34 21.12
CA ASN A 292 41.07 -9.48 21.88
C ASN A 292 39.85 -10.09 21.18
N LEU A 293 38.89 -9.25 20.78
CA LEU A 293 37.69 -9.68 20.03
C LEU A 293 38.07 -10.36 18.72
N SER A 294 39.03 -9.82 17.98
CA SER A 294 39.54 -10.43 16.74
C SER A 294 40.13 -11.82 16.98
N LYS A 295 40.86 -12.01 18.08
CA LYS A 295 41.45 -13.30 18.46
C LYS A 295 40.37 -14.33 18.85
N GLU A 296 39.38 -13.92 19.65
CA GLU A 296 38.31 -14.80 20.11
C GLU A 296 37.37 -15.21 18.98
N LEU A 297 36.97 -14.24 18.15
CA LEU A 297 36.10 -14.47 17.00
C LEU A 297 36.84 -15.08 15.79
N LYS A 298 38.19 -15.07 15.81
CA LYS A 298 39.07 -15.49 14.70
C LYS A 298 38.74 -14.79 13.38
N LEU A 299 38.40 -13.50 13.44
CA LEU A 299 38.06 -12.68 12.29
C LEU A 299 38.64 -11.28 12.41
N PHE A 300 38.94 -10.66 11.27
CA PHE A 300 39.35 -9.27 11.23
C PHE A 300 38.12 -8.37 11.42
N ILE A 301 38.14 -7.51 12.44
CA ILE A 301 36.99 -6.70 12.81
C ILE A 301 36.85 -5.52 11.85
N ASN A 302 35.84 -5.59 10.97
CA ASN A 302 35.37 -4.51 10.11
C ASN A 302 33.86 -4.68 9.84
N ASP A 303 33.23 -3.67 9.25
CA ASP A 303 31.80 -3.66 8.91
C ASP A 303 31.39 -4.97 8.19
N GLU A 304 32.01 -5.24 7.03
CA GLU A 304 31.67 -6.39 6.16
C GLU A 304 31.80 -7.76 6.84
N ASN A 305 32.88 -7.99 7.60
CA ASN A 305 33.12 -9.27 8.26
C ASN A 305 32.17 -9.47 9.46
N ILE A 306 31.83 -8.40 10.19
CA ILE A 306 30.85 -8.46 11.26
C ILE A 306 29.49 -8.86 10.69
N ASP A 307 29.03 -8.19 9.63
CA ASP A 307 27.73 -8.46 9.02
C ASP A 307 27.66 -9.86 8.42
N LYS A 308 28.74 -10.29 7.74
CA LYS A 308 28.89 -11.67 7.28
C LYS A 308 28.76 -12.67 8.42
N ARG A 309 29.45 -12.44 9.54
CA ARG A 309 29.43 -13.33 10.70
C ARG A 309 28.06 -13.35 11.39
N LEU A 310 27.42 -12.19 11.55
CA LEU A 310 26.04 -12.09 12.06
C LEU A 310 25.07 -12.89 11.19
N GLY A 311 25.22 -12.82 9.86
CA GLY A 311 24.47 -13.63 8.90
C GLY A 311 24.71 -15.14 9.09
N GLU A 312 25.96 -15.57 9.29
CA GLU A 312 26.31 -16.97 9.58
C GLU A 312 25.69 -17.46 10.89
N LEU A 313 25.81 -16.69 11.97
CA LEU A 313 25.22 -17.00 13.27
C LEU A 313 23.70 -17.08 13.19
N LYS A 314 23.06 -16.16 12.46
CA LYS A 314 21.61 -16.19 12.20
C LYS A 314 21.19 -17.46 11.45
N ARG A 315 21.95 -17.89 10.43
CA ARG A 315 21.69 -19.16 9.72
C ARG A 315 21.87 -20.37 10.62
N TRP A 316 22.95 -20.40 11.41
CA TRP A 316 23.23 -21.50 12.35
C TRP A 316 22.15 -21.61 13.42
N GLU A 317 21.79 -20.50 14.05
CA GLU A 317 20.71 -20.45 15.04
C GLU A 317 19.37 -20.91 14.45
N ASN A 318 19.03 -20.46 13.23
CA ASN A 318 17.82 -20.92 12.57
C ASN A 318 17.85 -22.43 12.31
N SER A 319 18.99 -22.99 11.89
CA SER A 319 19.13 -24.45 11.74
C SER A 319 18.82 -25.17 13.06
N LEU A 320 19.37 -24.69 14.17
CA LEU A 320 19.12 -25.28 15.49
C LEU A 320 17.66 -25.17 15.91
N ILE A 321 17.02 -24.01 15.69
CA ILE A 321 15.63 -23.76 16.13
C ILE A 321 14.61 -24.59 15.35
N PHE A 322 14.84 -24.79 14.05
CA PHE A 322 13.87 -25.42 13.13
C PHE A 322 14.14 -26.90 12.86
N ASN A 323 15.29 -27.44 13.23
CA ASN A 323 15.66 -28.83 12.97
C ASN A 323 15.58 -29.68 14.26
N ASN A 324 14.61 -30.60 14.32
CA ASN A 324 14.25 -31.35 15.54
C ASN A 324 15.11 -32.60 15.81
N LYS A 325 16.27 -32.74 15.14
CA LYS A 325 17.08 -33.97 15.18
C LYS A 325 18.16 -33.98 16.27
N MET A 326 18.40 -32.85 16.94
CA MET A 326 19.47 -32.73 17.94
C MET A 326 18.95 -32.84 19.37
N GLU A 327 19.78 -33.43 20.22
CA GLU A 327 19.58 -33.50 21.66
C GLU A 327 19.54 -32.10 22.29
N ILE A 328 18.58 -31.86 23.20
CA ILE A 328 18.28 -30.54 23.79
C ILE A 328 19.51 -29.93 24.49
N GLN A 329 20.30 -30.73 25.21
CA GLN A 329 21.49 -30.23 25.91
C GLN A 329 22.56 -29.71 24.93
N LYS A 330 22.81 -30.42 23.83
CA LYS A 330 23.72 -29.97 22.77
C LYS A 330 23.21 -28.72 22.07
N GLN A 331 21.89 -28.64 21.84
CA GLN A 331 21.26 -27.46 21.28
C GLN A 331 21.43 -26.23 22.18
N ARG A 332 21.24 -26.37 23.50
CA ARG A 332 21.47 -25.30 24.49
C ARG A 332 22.91 -24.79 24.46
N LEU A 333 23.90 -25.69 24.47
CA LEU A 333 25.31 -25.32 24.43
C LEU A 333 25.66 -24.52 23.16
N MET A 334 25.15 -24.95 22.00
CA MET A 334 25.38 -24.23 20.75
C MET A 334 24.66 -22.87 20.72
N LEU A 335 23.44 -22.78 21.23
CA LEU A 335 22.72 -21.50 21.34
C LEU A 335 23.43 -20.51 22.28
N SER A 336 23.95 -21.00 23.40
CA SER A 336 24.77 -20.19 24.32
C SER A 336 26.04 -19.67 23.64
N LYS A 337 26.72 -20.52 22.86
CA LYS A 337 27.89 -20.09 22.07
C LYS A 337 27.52 -19.03 21.03
N ILE A 338 26.40 -19.20 20.32
CA ILE A 338 25.90 -18.19 19.37
C ILE A 338 25.62 -16.86 20.08
N SER A 339 25.00 -16.90 21.26
CA SER A 339 24.75 -15.70 22.07
C SER A 339 26.03 -15.00 22.46
N SER A 340 27.00 -15.74 22.99
CA SER A 340 28.31 -15.18 23.36
C SER A 340 29.06 -14.58 22.17
N GLU A 341 29.03 -15.22 20.99
CA GLU A 341 29.61 -14.64 19.78
C GLU A 341 28.87 -13.37 19.33
N ARG A 342 27.54 -13.29 19.49
CA ARG A 342 26.80 -12.05 19.23
C ARG A 342 27.19 -10.94 20.18
N ASP A 343 27.33 -11.21 21.47
CA ASP A 343 27.72 -10.18 22.45
C ASP A 343 29.09 -9.60 22.12
N MET A 344 30.02 -10.44 21.66
CA MET A 344 31.33 -10.00 21.16
C MET A 344 31.22 -9.12 19.92
N LEU A 345 30.37 -9.49 18.95
CA LEU A 345 30.13 -8.69 17.74
C LEU A 345 29.42 -7.37 18.06
N THR A 346 28.50 -7.36 19.03
CA THR A 346 27.85 -6.14 19.53
C THR A 346 28.88 -5.19 20.12
N LYS A 347 29.77 -5.69 21.00
CA LYS A 347 30.87 -4.88 21.54
C LYS A 347 31.80 -4.35 20.44
N ALA A 348 32.12 -5.17 19.43
CA ALA A 348 32.90 -4.73 18.29
C ALA A 348 32.21 -3.59 17.53
N ASN A 349 30.89 -3.69 17.31
CA ASN A 349 30.09 -2.64 16.70
C ASN A 349 30.05 -1.37 17.55
N GLU A 350 29.85 -1.46 18.87
CA GLU A 350 29.87 -0.29 19.75
C GLU A 350 31.19 0.48 19.68
N ILE A 351 32.32 -0.21 19.56
CA ILE A 351 33.64 0.44 19.38
C ILE A 351 33.72 1.15 18.03
N LEU A 352 33.24 0.51 16.96
CA LEU A 352 33.18 1.08 15.61
C LEU A 352 32.23 2.29 15.55
N ASP A 353 31.07 2.20 16.18
CA ASP A 353 30.07 3.27 16.27
C ASP A 353 30.66 4.49 16.98
N LYS A 354 31.29 4.30 18.14
CA LYS A 354 31.96 5.39 18.88
C LYS A 354 33.08 6.02 18.06
N GLN A 355 33.84 5.22 17.33
CA GLN A 355 34.90 5.74 16.47
C GLN A 355 34.32 6.57 15.31
N ALA A 356 33.26 6.08 14.67
CA ALA A 356 32.57 6.77 13.60
C ALA A 356 31.93 8.08 14.10
N GLU A 357 31.25 8.06 15.24
CA GLU A 357 30.68 9.24 15.88
C GLU A 357 31.73 10.33 16.13
N ARG A 358 32.89 9.97 16.71
CA ARG A 358 33.99 10.93 16.93
C ARG A 358 34.52 11.52 15.63
N PHE A 359 34.69 10.68 14.61
CA PHE A 359 35.15 11.14 13.29
C PHE A 359 34.11 12.04 12.62
N PHE A 360 32.83 11.66 12.70
CA PHE A 360 31.70 12.41 12.14
C PHE A 360 31.58 13.79 12.78
N LYS A 361 31.56 13.86 14.12
CA LYS A 361 31.53 15.13 14.86
C LYS A 361 32.70 16.05 14.51
N LYS A 362 33.88 15.48 14.23
CA LYS A 362 35.05 16.25 13.80
C LYS A 362 34.95 16.70 12.34
N SER A 363 34.38 15.86 11.46
CA SER A 363 34.36 16.08 10.00
C SER A 363 33.17 16.92 9.55
N TYR A 364 32.04 16.82 10.24
CA TYR A 364 30.76 17.44 9.89
C TYR A 364 30.08 18.08 11.13
N PRO A 365 30.72 19.06 11.80
CA PRO A 365 30.24 19.60 13.06
C PRO A 365 28.90 20.36 13.01
N SER A 366 28.42 20.82 11.83
CA SER A 366 27.06 21.40 11.70
C SER A 366 25.96 20.37 11.83
N LEU A 367 26.26 19.13 11.45
CA LEU A 367 25.25 18.11 11.33
C LEU A 367 24.91 17.60 12.72
N ASN A 368 23.61 17.66 13.05
CA ASN A 368 23.13 16.97 14.22
C ASN A 368 23.18 15.46 14.00
N ILE A 369 24.09 14.77 14.69
CA ILE A 369 24.26 13.33 14.59
C ILE A 369 22.97 12.55 14.93
N ASP A 370 22.11 13.08 15.81
CA ASP A 370 20.88 12.42 16.26
C ASP A 370 19.83 12.29 15.13
N LYS A 371 20.05 12.97 14.01
CA LYS A 371 19.22 12.85 12.80
C LYS A 371 19.57 11.64 11.93
N PHE A 372 20.67 10.94 12.25
CA PHE A 372 21.20 9.83 11.46
C PHE A 372 21.26 8.54 12.30
N SER A 373 21.09 7.38 11.65
CA SER A 373 21.34 6.09 12.29
C SER A 373 22.84 5.81 12.44
N ASN A 374 23.22 4.90 13.34
CA ASN A 374 24.62 4.48 13.48
C ASN A 374 25.20 3.92 12.18
N HIS A 375 24.39 3.21 11.38
CA HIS A 375 24.78 2.67 10.08
C HIS A 375 25.01 3.77 9.06
N GLU A 376 24.11 4.77 8.98
CA GLU A 376 24.27 5.94 8.11
C GLU A 376 25.54 6.73 8.47
N VAL A 377 25.80 6.95 9.77
CA VAL A 377 27.02 7.62 10.24
C VAL A 377 28.26 6.82 9.85
N ARG A 378 28.27 5.50 10.03
CA ARG A 378 29.39 4.64 9.63
C ARG A 378 29.63 4.68 8.13
N ALA A 379 28.58 4.58 7.31
CA ALA A 379 28.67 4.63 5.87
C ALA A 379 29.28 5.97 5.41
N MET A 380 28.78 7.10 5.93
CA MET A 380 29.33 8.43 5.63
C MET A 380 30.80 8.55 6.01
N VAL A 381 31.18 8.09 7.21
CA VAL A 381 32.58 8.13 7.69
C VAL A 381 33.49 7.24 6.87
N ASN A 382 33.06 6.01 6.60
CA ASN A 382 33.83 5.05 5.78
C ASN A 382 34.07 5.61 4.38
N GLU A 383 33.05 6.18 3.74
CA GLU A 383 33.18 6.78 2.41
C GLU A 383 34.09 8.02 2.42
N THR A 384 33.97 8.86 3.45
CA THR A 384 34.85 10.04 3.64
C THR A 384 36.31 9.63 3.77
N ILE A 385 36.59 8.58 4.57
CA ILE A 385 37.93 8.02 4.76
C ILE A 385 38.44 7.39 3.44
N PHE A 386 37.59 6.63 2.76
CA PHE A 386 37.92 5.96 1.50
C PHE A 386 38.30 6.95 0.40
N ARG A 387 37.50 8.00 0.20
CA ARG A 387 37.79 9.06 -0.79
C ARG A 387 38.89 10.02 -0.36
N LYS A 388 39.30 9.99 0.91
CA LYS A 388 40.28 10.91 1.52
C LYS A 388 39.93 12.39 1.31
N GLN A 389 38.64 12.71 1.34
CA GLN A 389 38.12 14.06 1.21
C GLN A 389 36.79 14.18 1.95
N LEU A 390 36.47 15.38 2.42
CA LEU A 390 35.13 15.68 2.94
C LEU A 390 34.11 15.57 1.81
N LEU A 391 32.97 14.95 2.12
CA LEU A 391 31.89 14.78 1.17
C LEU A 391 30.99 16.01 1.20
N ASN A 392 30.58 16.45 0.01
CA ASN A 392 29.56 17.50 -0.10
C ASN A 392 28.16 16.94 0.18
N LYS A 393 27.16 17.82 0.28
CA LYS A 393 25.78 17.43 0.61
C LYS A 393 25.21 16.37 -0.33
N ASP A 394 25.53 16.47 -1.62
CA ASP A 394 25.00 15.56 -2.64
C ASP A 394 25.61 14.17 -2.51
N GLN A 395 26.91 14.10 -2.24
CA GLN A 395 27.62 12.86 -1.99
C GLN A 395 27.15 12.18 -0.69
N LEU A 396 26.92 12.94 0.38
CA LEU A 396 26.38 12.40 1.63
C LEU A 396 24.96 11.88 1.45
N ALA A 397 24.11 12.62 0.74
CA ALA A 397 22.75 12.18 0.42
C ALA A 397 22.74 10.87 -0.39
N GLU A 398 23.67 10.70 -1.33
CA GLU A 398 23.83 9.46 -2.10
C GLU A 398 24.26 8.29 -1.21
N VAL A 399 25.24 8.49 -0.31
CA VAL A 399 25.70 7.46 0.63
C VAL A 399 24.56 7.01 1.54
N ILE A 400 23.82 7.95 2.13
CA ILE A 400 22.67 7.65 3.00
C ILE A 400 21.58 6.90 2.23
N TYR A 401 21.29 7.33 1.01
CA TYR A 401 20.30 6.66 0.17
C TYR A 401 20.70 5.21 -0.11
N ASN A 402 21.96 4.98 -0.50
CA ASN A 402 22.48 3.64 -0.76
C ASN A 402 22.43 2.76 0.48
N GLU A 403 22.82 3.29 1.65
CA GLU A 403 22.78 2.55 2.92
C GLU A 403 21.35 2.12 3.26
N ARG A 404 20.38 3.02 3.15
CA ARG A 404 18.95 2.70 3.36
C ARG A 404 18.44 1.62 2.41
N VAL A 405 18.88 1.64 1.14
CA VAL A 405 18.53 0.60 0.17
C VAL A 405 19.14 -0.74 0.58
N VAL A 406 20.40 -0.75 1.02
CA VAL A 406 21.09 -1.95 1.49
C VAL A 406 20.40 -2.54 2.72
N GLU A 407 20.15 -1.76 3.78
CA GLU A 407 19.43 -2.22 4.98
C GLU A 407 18.04 -2.81 4.64
N LYS A 408 17.33 -2.15 3.72
CA LYS A 408 16.02 -2.60 3.24
C LYS A 408 16.11 -3.89 2.43
N GLU A 409 17.19 -4.13 1.68
CA GLU A 409 17.39 -5.39 0.96
C GLU A 409 17.88 -6.52 1.88
N GLU A 410 18.70 -6.22 2.88
CA GLU A 410 19.17 -7.19 3.86
C GLU A 410 18.05 -7.73 4.74
N SER A 411 17.17 -6.84 5.22
CA SER A 411 15.97 -7.24 5.97
C SER A 411 15.06 -8.17 5.17
N LYS A 412 15.05 -8.05 3.83
CA LYS A 412 14.30 -8.92 2.91
C LYS A 412 15.01 -10.24 2.57
N LYS A 413 16.33 -10.32 2.74
CA LYS A 413 17.16 -11.47 2.33
C LYS A 413 16.73 -12.78 2.97
N ILE A 414 16.28 -12.75 4.24
CA ILE A 414 15.76 -13.94 4.94
C ILE A 414 14.56 -14.58 4.22
N PHE A 415 13.73 -13.78 3.56
CA PHE A 415 12.55 -14.25 2.82
C PHE A 415 12.93 -14.69 1.40
N LYS A 416 13.98 -14.11 0.80
CA LYS A 416 14.51 -14.54 -0.52
C LYS A 416 15.27 -15.87 -0.44
N GLU A 417 16.15 -16.03 0.55
CA GLU A 417 17.05 -17.20 0.68
C GLU A 417 16.36 -18.45 1.23
N LYS A 418 15.31 -18.28 2.04
CA LYS A 418 14.40 -19.36 2.44
C LYS A 418 13.06 -19.06 1.79
N PRO A 419 12.67 -19.74 0.69
CA PRO A 419 11.59 -19.31 -0.21
C PRO A 419 10.18 -19.52 0.38
N PHE A 420 9.96 -18.89 1.53
CA PHE A 420 8.71 -18.53 2.21
C PHE A 420 8.22 -19.51 3.30
N GLN A 421 8.59 -19.20 4.55
CA GLN A 421 7.77 -19.52 5.72
C GLN A 421 6.49 -18.70 5.58
N THR A 422 5.37 -19.32 5.23
CA THR A 422 4.09 -18.61 5.06
C THR A 422 3.59 -18.06 6.40
N SER A 423 2.72 -17.05 6.39
CA SER A 423 2.08 -16.53 7.61
C SER A 423 1.41 -17.67 8.38
N ARG A 424 0.72 -18.59 7.68
CA ARG A 424 0.10 -19.78 8.28
C ARG A 424 1.10 -20.73 8.90
N TYR A 425 2.24 -20.97 8.24
CA TYR A 425 3.30 -21.79 8.80
C TYR A 425 3.87 -21.17 10.09
N LEU A 426 4.13 -19.86 10.06
CA LEU A 426 4.63 -19.13 11.22
C LEU A 426 3.61 -19.13 12.36
N ASP A 427 2.33 -18.94 12.07
CA ASP A 427 1.25 -19.04 13.05
C ASP A 427 1.19 -20.41 13.72
N SER A 428 1.30 -21.48 12.92
CA SER A 428 1.35 -22.85 13.43
C SER A 428 2.57 -23.07 14.32
N LYS A 429 3.74 -22.55 13.94
CA LYS A 429 4.97 -22.66 14.74
C LYS A 429 4.94 -21.84 16.02
N ILE A 430 4.40 -20.62 15.98
CA ILE A 430 4.19 -19.78 17.15
C ILE A 430 3.28 -20.51 18.13
N LYS A 431 2.14 -21.04 17.65
CA LYS A 431 1.21 -21.82 18.47
C LYS A 431 1.86 -23.05 19.08
N GLN A 432 2.63 -23.83 18.30
CA GLN A 432 3.37 -24.99 18.83
C GLN A 432 4.34 -24.60 19.97
N VAL A 433 5.01 -23.46 19.83
CA VAL A 433 5.93 -22.96 20.86
C VAL A 433 5.15 -22.46 22.08
N GLU A 434 4.02 -21.76 21.90
CA GLU A 434 3.13 -21.36 23.00
C GLU A 434 2.57 -22.55 23.78
N ASP A 435 2.12 -23.59 23.07
CA ASP A 435 1.68 -24.85 23.66
C ASP A 435 2.82 -25.56 24.40
N SER A 436 4.06 -25.37 23.97
CA SER A 436 5.24 -25.91 24.67
C SER A 436 5.59 -25.10 25.91
N ILE A 437 5.49 -23.76 25.86
CA ILE A 437 5.73 -22.86 27.00
C ILE A 437 4.74 -23.13 28.13
N THR A 438 3.48 -23.38 27.79
CA THR A 438 2.41 -23.64 28.76
C THR A 438 2.58 -24.98 29.47
N LYS A 439 3.23 -25.97 28.84
CA LYS A 439 3.48 -27.31 29.39
C LYS A 439 4.86 -27.46 30.05
N GLU A 440 5.76 -26.49 29.88
CA GLU A 440 7.14 -26.56 30.38
C GLU A 440 7.24 -26.01 31.80
N ASN A 441 7.72 -26.86 32.71
CA ASN A 441 7.86 -26.56 34.14
C ASN A 441 9.27 -26.09 34.49
N ASN A 442 10.26 -26.32 33.63
CA ASN A 442 11.63 -25.85 33.85
C ASN A 442 11.77 -24.36 33.45
N PRO A 443 12.16 -23.45 34.37
CA PRO A 443 12.25 -22.02 34.10
C PRO A 443 13.19 -21.66 32.95
N GLU A 444 14.36 -22.29 32.87
CA GLU A 444 15.37 -22.02 31.84
C GLU A 444 14.88 -22.46 30.45
N ARG A 445 14.20 -23.62 30.37
CA ARG A 445 13.61 -24.08 29.11
C ARG A 445 12.44 -23.19 28.68
N LYS A 446 11.67 -22.68 29.64
CA LYS A 446 10.58 -21.74 29.38
C LYS A 446 11.09 -20.41 28.82
N GLU A 447 12.21 -19.91 29.32
CA GLU A 447 12.90 -18.72 28.79
C GLU A 447 13.37 -18.93 27.34
N ILE A 448 14.03 -20.06 27.05
CA ILE A 448 14.45 -20.40 25.67
C ILE A 448 13.25 -20.46 24.71
N LEU A 449 12.14 -21.06 25.16
CA LEU A 449 10.92 -21.13 24.36
C LEU A 449 10.30 -19.74 24.17
N SER A 450 10.37 -18.84 25.15
CA SER A 450 9.91 -17.45 25.03
C SER A 450 10.72 -16.67 23.99
N ILE A 451 12.05 -16.79 24.01
CA ILE A 451 12.94 -16.18 23.00
C ILE A 451 12.61 -16.72 21.61
N LYS A 452 12.37 -18.04 21.49
CA LYS A 452 11.95 -18.67 20.24
C LYS A 452 10.61 -18.13 19.75
N LYS A 453 9.66 -17.84 20.65
CA LYS A 453 8.36 -17.24 20.31
C LYS A 453 8.53 -15.81 19.79
N GLU A 454 9.25 -14.95 20.51
CA GLU A 454 9.49 -13.55 20.11
C GLU A 454 10.15 -13.47 18.75
N LYS A 455 11.15 -14.32 18.51
CA LYS A 455 11.82 -14.40 17.20
C LYS A 455 10.87 -14.81 16.07
N LEU A 456 9.98 -15.78 16.30
CA LEU A 456 8.99 -16.19 15.31
C LEU A 456 7.99 -15.07 15.00
N ILE A 457 7.59 -14.29 16.02
CA ILE A 457 6.73 -13.11 15.85
C ILE A 457 7.45 -12.04 15.01
N GLY A 458 8.72 -11.75 15.30
CA GLY A 458 9.51 -10.79 14.52
C GLY A 458 9.66 -11.22 13.06
N ILE A 459 9.94 -12.51 12.80
CA ILE A 459 9.99 -13.06 11.43
C ILE A 459 8.63 -12.92 10.74
N LYS A 460 7.53 -13.17 11.46
CA LYS A 460 6.18 -13.01 10.91
C LYS A 460 5.93 -11.56 10.52
N GLN A 461 6.28 -10.60 11.36
CA GLN A 461 6.13 -9.18 11.05
C GLN A 461 6.94 -8.78 9.81
N GLY A 462 8.21 -9.20 9.72
CA GLY A 462 9.03 -8.95 8.52
C GLY A 462 8.46 -9.59 7.25
N LEU A 463 7.79 -10.75 7.35
CA LEU A 463 7.15 -11.40 6.21
C LEU A 463 5.99 -10.55 5.66
N ILE A 464 5.21 -9.91 6.54
CA ILE A 464 4.12 -8.99 6.14
C ILE A 464 4.69 -7.89 5.26
N GLU A 465 5.74 -7.21 5.74
CA GLU A 465 6.38 -6.10 5.05
C GLU A 465 7.03 -6.54 3.74
N TYR A 466 7.65 -7.72 3.73
CA TYR A 466 8.24 -8.31 2.54
C TYR A 466 7.18 -8.63 1.47
N VAL A 467 6.10 -9.31 1.85
CA VAL A 467 5.02 -9.71 0.92
C VAL A 467 4.39 -8.48 0.30
N GLN A 468 4.10 -7.44 1.10
CA GLN A 468 3.61 -6.17 0.59
C GLN A 468 4.58 -5.57 -0.44
N SER A 469 5.86 -5.43 -0.07
CA SER A 469 6.87 -4.82 -0.93
C SER A 469 7.04 -5.58 -2.25
N GLU A 470 6.97 -6.91 -2.22
CA GLU A 470 7.10 -7.72 -3.44
C GLU A 470 5.84 -7.65 -4.32
N VAL A 471 4.65 -7.56 -3.72
CA VAL A 471 3.42 -7.31 -4.48
C VAL A 471 3.53 -5.97 -5.22
N GLU A 472 3.90 -4.88 -4.53
CA GLU A 472 4.07 -3.56 -5.14
C GLU A 472 5.17 -3.49 -6.20
N ARG A 473 6.20 -4.34 -6.08
CA ARG A 473 7.29 -4.42 -7.05
C ARG A 473 6.87 -5.18 -8.31
N LYS A 474 6.14 -6.29 -8.12
CA LYS A 474 5.80 -7.25 -9.19
C LYS A 474 4.49 -6.89 -9.90
N PHE A 475 3.60 -6.21 -9.20
CA PHE A 475 2.33 -5.70 -9.69
C PHE A 475 2.30 -4.18 -9.42
N ASP A 476 1.69 -3.40 -10.30
CA ASP A 476 1.66 -1.93 -10.21
C ASP A 476 1.26 -1.41 -8.80
N LYS A 477 1.71 -0.20 -8.42
CA LYS A 477 1.63 0.37 -7.04
C LYS A 477 0.21 0.53 -6.47
N ASN A 478 -0.83 0.21 -7.25
CA ASN A 478 -2.24 0.37 -6.91
C ASN A 478 -2.90 -0.92 -6.38
N VAL A 479 -2.17 -2.03 -6.27
CA VAL A 479 -2.71 -3.28 -5.69
C VAL A 479 -2.78 -3.17 -4.17
N SER A 480 -4.00 -3.08 -3.64
CA SER A 480 -4.28 -3.09 -2.20
C SER A 480 -4.56 -4.52 -1.76
N ILE A 481 -3.75 -5.07 -0.86
CA ILE A 481 -4.03 -6.35 -0.19
C ILE A 481 -4.67 -6.08 1.18
N ASP A 482 -5.77 -6.77 1.48
CA ASP A 482 -6.49 -6.67 2.76
C ASP A 482 -5.87 -7.59 3.84
N SER A 483 -5.05 -8.56 3.42
CA SER A 483 -4.30 -9.44 4.32
C SER A 483 -3.01 -9.98 3.69
N VAL A 484 -2.07 -10.39 4.52
CA VAL A 484 -0.81 -11.03 4.10
C VAL A 484 -1.07 -12.27 3.24
N ILE A 485 -2.12 -13.03 3.56
CA ILE A 485 -2.53 -14.25 2.84
C ILE A 485 -2.91 -13.91 1.39
N GLU A 486 -3.60 -12.78 1.16
CA GLU A 486 -3.90 -12.32 -0.19
C GLU A 486 -2.64 -12.04 -0.99
N GLY A 487 -1.68 -11.32 -0.40
CA GLY A 487 -0.41 -11.01 -1.04
C GLY A 487 0.44 -12.26 -1.31
N GLU A 488 0.52 -13.18 -0.35
CA GLU A 488 1.23 -14.46 -0.50
C GLU A 488 0.66 -15.28 -1.65
N MET A 489 -0.67 -15.43 -1.71
CA MET A 489 -1.32 -16.18 -2.77
C MET A 489 -1.24 -15.49 -4.12
N LEU A 490 -1.26 -14.16 -4.15
CA LEU A 490 -1.09 -13.38 -5.37
C LEU A 490 0.31 -13.58 -5.97
N LEU A 491 1.35 -13.48 -5.13
CA LEU A 491 2.73 -13.76 -5.53
C LEU A 491 2.92 -15.21 -5.94
N ALA A 492 2.39 -16.16 -5.16
CA ALA A 492 2.46 -17.59 -5.43
C ALA A 492 1.77 -17.94 -6.75
N LYS A 493 0.62 -17.34 -7.06
CA LYS A 493 -0.09 -17.52 -8.33
C LYS A 493 0.77 -17.04 -9.51
N ALA A 494 1.38 -15.86 -9.39
CA ALA A 494 2.25 -15.34 -10.44
C ALA A 494 3.50 -16.18 -10.66
N ASP A 495 4.11 -16.67 -9.59
CA ASP A 495 5.28 -17.55 -9.69
C ASP A 495 4.94 -18.94 -10.20
N TYR A 496 3.75 -19.46 -9.85
CA TYR A 496 3.27 -20.73 -10.34
C TYR A 496 2.94 -20.62 -11.83
N TYR A 497 2.08 -19.70 -12.26
CA TYR A 497 1.71 -19.59 -13.69
C TYR A 497 2.73 -18.83 -14.55
N LYS A 498 3.81 -18.30 -13.97
CA LYS A 498 4.86 -17.52 -14.66
C LYS A 498 4.32 -16.29 -15.40
N THR A 499 3.26 -15.68 -14.89
CA THR A 499 2.62 -14.49 -15.47
C THR A 499 2.04 -13.60 -14.38
N THR A 500 2.01 -12.29 -14.61
CA THR A 500 1.27 -11.32 -13.79
C THR A 500 -0.08 -10.95 -14.39
N ASP A 501 -0.33 -11.33 -15.65
CA ASP A 501 -1.62 -11.23 -16.32
C ASP A 501 -2.36 -12.56 -16.21
N PHE A 502 -3.30 -12.62 -15.26
CA PHE A 502 -4.06 -13.84 -14.98
C PHE A 502 -5.21 -14.11 -15.95
N SER A 503 -5.59 -13.14 -16.78
CA SER A 503 -6.63 -13.37 -17.79
C SER A 503 -6.19 -14.41 -18.83
N LYS A 504 -4.88 -14.55 -19.03
CA LYS A 504 -4.27 -15.55 -19.93
C LYS A 504 -4.29 -16.98 -19.38
N VAL A 505 -4.48 -17.14 -18.08
CA VAL A 505 -4.40 -18.44 -17.38
C VAL A 505 -5.67 -18.76 -16.60
N GLU A 506 -6.76 -18.02 -16.83
CA GLU A 506 -8.04 -18.27 -16.18
C GLU A 506 -8.68 -19.54 -16.75
N GLY A 507 -8.96 -20.51 -15.88
CA GLY A 507 -9.52 -21.81 -16.28
C GLY A 507 -8.50 -22.82 -16.82
N VAL A 508 -7.35 -22.36 -17.33
CA VAL A 508 -6.30 -23.21 -17.88
C VAL A 508 -5.41 -23.78 -16.77
N ALA A 509 -5.11 -25.08 -16.82
CA ALA A 509 -4.11 -25.69 -15.93
C ALA A 509 -2.70 -25.46 -16.47
N ARG A 510 -1.71 -25.34 -15.58
CA ARG A 510 -0.32 -25.08 -16.01
C ARG A 510 0.31 -26.26 -16.76
N PHE A 511 -0.08 -27.47 -16.40
CA PHE A 511 0.51 -28.73 -16.88
C PHE A 511 -0.59 -29.61 -17.47
N SER A 512 -0.22 -30.48 -18.41
CA SER A 512 -1.15 -31.49 -18.95
C SER A 512 -1.51 -32.55 -17.89
N SER A 513 -2.55 -33.33 -18.15
CA SER A 513 -2.92 -34.43 -17.27
C SER A 513 -1.83 -35.50 -17.19
N GLU A 514 -1.12 -35.79 -18.29
CA GLU A 514 0.01 -36.72 -18.28
C GLU A 514 1.18 -36.22 -17.44
N GLU A 515 1.50 -34.92 -17.54
CA GLU A 515 2.55 -34.28 -16.74
C GLU A 515 2.20 -34.29 -15.24
N ILE A 516 0.96 -33.95 -14.89
CA ILE A 516 0.46 -33.98 -13.50
C ILE A 516 0.51 -35.41 -12.95
N ASN A 517 0.06 -36.39 -13.73
CA ASN A 517 0.10 -37.79 -13.34
C ASN A 517 1.55 -38.24 -13.04
N SER A 518 2.48 -37.97 -13.95
CA SER A 518 3.90 -38.30 -13.77
C SER A 518 4.51 -37.62 -12.54
N MET A 519 4.25 -36.32 -12.35
CA MET A 519 4.73 -35.57 -11.19
C MET A 519 4.20 -36.13 -9.87
N LEU A 520 2.91 -36.49 -9.81
CA LEU A 520 2.30 -37.06 -8.61
C LEU A 520 2.86 -38.45 -8.28
N GLU A 521 3.10 -39.30 -9.26
CA GLU A 521 3.72 -40.63 -9.06
C GLU A 521 5.14 -40.50 -8.52
N GLN A 522 5.95 -39.60 -9.08
CA GLN A 522 7.32 -39.34 -8.65
C GLN A 522 7.39 -38.65 -7.27
N SER A 523 6.36 -37.88 -6.90
CA SER A 523 6.33 -37.09 -5.66
C SER A 523 6.43 -37.94 -4.39
N LYS A 524 5.98 -39.21 -4.43
CA LYS A 524 5.74 -40.06 -3.25
C LYS A 524 4.84 -39.37 -2.20
N GLY A 525 3.98 -38.46 -2.63
CA GLY A 525 3.10 -37.67 -1.78
C GLY A 525 3.77 -36.48 -1.07
N PHE A 526 4.94 -36.03 -1.53
CA PHE A 526 5.63 -34.83 -1.03
C PHE A 526 5.79 -33.80 -2.15
N LEU A 527 5.25 -32.58 -1.95
CA LEU A 527 5.39 -31.47 -2.91
C LEU A 527 6.86 -31.15 -3.23
N THR A 528 7.75 -31.27 -2.24
CA THR A 528 9.19 -31.01 -2.39
C THR A 528 9.90 -31.93 -3.38
N ASN A 529 9.30 -33.09 -3.70
CA ASN A 529 9.88 -34.05 -4.63
C ASN A 529 9.51 -33.76 -6.09
N ILE A 530 8.63 -32.79 -6.35
CA ILE A 530 8.21 -32.41 -7.70
C ILE A 530 9.23 -31.41 -8.28
N GLN A 531 10.26 -31.95 -8.95
CA GLN A 531 11.44 -31.18 -9.39
C GLN A 531 11.16 -30.25 -10.58
N THR A 532 10.29 -30.66 -11.51
CA THR A 532 9.98 -29.96 -12.78
C THR A 532 9.40 -28.56 -12.58
N VAL A 533 8.72 -28.33 -11.45
CA VAL A 533 8.04 -27.08 -11.14
C VAL A 533 8.83 -26.23 -10.14
N LYS A 534 9.83 -26.82 -9.46
CA LYS A 534 10.46 -26.27 -8.25
C LYS A 534 9.42 -25.62 -7.34
N ILE A 535 8.36 -26.35 -6.96
CA ILE A 535 7.30 -25.83 -6.06
C ILE A 535 7.98 -25.46 -4.74
N PRO A 536 8.21 -24.17 -4.43
CA PRO A 536 9.05 -23.76 -3.32
C PRO A 536 8.36 -23.96 -1.97
N ASN A 537 7.02 -24.04 -1.95
CA ASN A 537 6.22 -24.06 -0.72
C ASN A 537 4.75 -24.50 -0.92
N ASP A 538 4.05 -24.62 0.20
CA ASP A 538 2.65 -25.04 0.31
C ASP A 538 1.64 -24.08 -0.33
N CYS A 539 1.96 -22.78 -0.44
CA CYS A 539 1.06 -21.79 -1.06
C CYS A 539 0.95 -22.01 -2.57
N GLN A 540 2.08 -22.25 -3.26
CA GLN A 540 2.07 -22.72 -4.65
C GLN A 540 1.46 -24.10 -4.78
N GLY A 541 1.65 -24.95 -3.77
CA GLY A 541 0.98 -26.25 -3.67
C GLY A 541 -0.54 -26.16 -3.76
N VAL A 542 -1.18 -25.06 -3.34
CA VAL A 542 -2.64 -24.88 -3.49
C VAL A 542 -3.04 -24.82 -4.97
N PHE A 543 -2.28 -24.10 -5.81
CA PHE A 543 -2.56 -24.02 -7.25
C PHE A 543 -2.24 -25.34 -7.97
N PHE A 544 -1.18 -26.05 -7.54
CA PHE A 544 -0.89 -27.39 -8.05
C PHE A 544 -2.02 -28.38 -7.73
N VAL A 545 -2.53 -28.38 -6.49
CA VAL A 545 -3.68 -29.21 -6.12
C VAL A 545 -4.91 -28.79 -6.92
N GLN A 546 -5.15 -27.48 -7.08
CA GLN A 546 -6.27 -26.97 -7.88
C GLN A 546 -6.22 -27.45 -9.33
N ASP A 547 -5.06 -27.37 -9.98
CA ASP A 547 -4.88 -27.90 -11.34
C ASP A 547 -5.02 -29.43 -11.38
N SER A 548 -4.50 -30.15 -10.38
CA SER A 548 -4.61 -31.62 -10.31
C SER A 548 -6.07 -32.07 -10.19
N MET A 549 -6.88 -31.34 -9.42
CA MET A 549 -8.30 -31.66 -9.25
C MET A 549 -9.12 -31.47 -10.52
N LYS A 550 -8.67 -30.66 -11.49
CA LYS A 550 -9.36 -30.52 -12.79
C LYS A 550 -9.28 -31.78 -13.64
N TYR A 551 -8.21 -32.55 -13.48
CA TYR A 551 -7.95 -33.79 -14.23
C TYR A 551 -8.11 -35.02 -13.36
N ILE A 552 -8.85 -34.94 -12.25
CA ILE A 552 -8.92 -36.01 -11.25
C ILE A 552 -9.31 -37.36 -11.87
N ASP A 553 -10.21 -37.38 -12.86
CA ASP A 553 -10.68 -38.60 -13.51
C ASP A 553 -9.63 -39.23 -14.46
N GLU A 554 -8.67 -38.43 -14.93
CA GLU A 554 -7.57 -38.86 -15.79
C GLU A 554 -6.34 -39.35 -15.00
N LEU A 555 -6.31 -39.13 -13.67
CA LEU A 555 -5.18 -39.52 -12.83
C LEU A 555 -5.19 -41.02 -12.51
N SER A 556 -3.99 -41.62 -12.54
CA SER A 556 -3.78 -43.00 -12.12
C SER A 556 -4.14 -43.21 -10.64
N PRO A 557 -4.47 -44.44 -10.20
CA PRO A 557 -4.73 -44.72 -8.79
C PRO A 557 -3.57 -44.33 -7.87
N LEU A 558 -2.32 -44.50 -8.33
CA LEU A 558 -1.13 -44.10 -7.59
C LEU A 558 -1.00 -42.58 -7.50
N ALA A 559 -1.27 -41.86 -8.60
CA ALA A 559 -1.28 -40.40 -8.62
C ALA A 559 -2.37 -39.84 -7.69
N LYS A 560 -3.60 -40.38 -7.73
CA LYS A 560 -4.70 -40.02 -6.80
C LYS A 560 -4.29 -40.24 -5.34
N HIS A 561 -3.69 -41.38 -5.02
CA HIS A 561 -3.19 -41.67 -3.68
C HIS A 561 -2.13 -40.66 -3.20
N ASN A 562 -1.19 -40.31 -4.08
CA ASN A 562 -0.16 -39.32 -3.77
C ASN A 562 -0.71 -37.89 -3.69
N LEU A 563 -1.71 -37.54 -4.51
CA LEU A 563 -2.41 -36.26 -4.45
C LEU A 563 -3.12 -36.09 -3.10
N LYS A 564 -3.80 -37.13 -2.61
CA LYS A 564 -4.40 -37.12 -1.27
C LYS A 564 -3.37 -36.87 -0.18
N LYS A 565 -2.18 -37.50 -0.28
CA LYS A 565 -1.07 -37.26 0.65
C LYS A 565 -0.55 -35.81 0.56
N VAL A 566 -0.45 -35.25 -0.65
CA VAL A 566 -0.08 -33.85 -0.87
C VAL A 566 -1.09 -32.89 -0.23
N VAL A 567 -2.39 -33.11 -0.43
CA VAL A 567 -3.49 -32.32 0.17
C VAL A 567 -3.35 -32.31 1.70
N ASN A 568 -3.22 -33.47 2.31
CA ASN A 568 -3.18 -33.59 3.77
C ASN A 568 -1.93 -32.94 4.39
N ARG A 569 -0.80 -32.97 3.68
CA ARG A 569 0.47 -32.39 4.13
C ARG A 569 0.61 -30.89 3.88
N ASN A 570 -0.17 -30.32 2.96
CA ASN A 570 -0.11 -28.89 2.65
C ASN A 570 -0.56 -28.06 3.86
N ALA A 571 0.36 -27.30 4.48
CA ALA A 571 0.05 -26.50 5.66
C ALA A 571 -0.76 -25.22 5.35
N TYR A 572 -0.87 -24.84 4.07
CA TYR A 572 -1.62 -23.68 3.63
C TYR A 572 -3.12 -23.98 3.43
N LEU A 573 -3.50 -25.23 3.20
CA LEU A 573 -4.90 -25.66 3.13
C LEU A 573 -5.53 -25.72 4.54
N PRO A 574 -6.72 -25.11 4.77
CA PRO A 574 -7.51 -25.33 5.97
C PRO A 574 -7.88 -26.80 6.15
N ASP A 575 -8.03 -27.25 7.40
CA ASP A 575 -8.43 -28.64 7.69
C ASP A 575 -9.78 -29.01 7.07
N SER A 576 -10.73 -28.07 6.98
CA SER A 576 -12.00 -28.27 6.28
C SER A 576 -11.80 -28.65 4.81
N ASP A 577 -10.94 -27.91 4.12
CA ASP A 577 -10.67 -28.07 2.70
C ASP A 577 -9.90 -29.38 2.46
N LYS A 578 -8.99 -29.75 3.38
CA LYS A 578 -8.28 -31.04 3.32
C LYS A 578 -9.22 -32.24 3.40
N ILE A 579 -10.20 -32.17 4.30
CA ILE A 579 -11.20 -33.23 4.49
C ILE A 579 -12.06 -33.35 3.23
N GLU A 580 -12.55 -32.23 2.72
CA GLU A 580 -13.38 -32.18 1.52
C GLU A 580 -12.66 -32.72 0.28
N LEU A 581 -11.47 -32.17 -0.03
CA LEU A 581 -10.64 -32.63 -1.15
C LEU A 581 -10.27 -34.12 -1.02
N SER A 582 -9.96 -34.58 0.19
CA SER A 582 -9.66 -36.00 0.42
C SER A 582 -10.85 -36.90 0.10
N LYS A 583 -12.07 -36.47 0.44
CA LYS A 583 -13.31 -37.21 0.12
C LYS A 583 -13.57 -37.22 -1.39
N GLU A 584 -13.40 -36.09 -2.06
CA GLU A 584 -13.56 -36.01 -3.53
C GLU A 584 -12.59 -36.95 -4.25
N ILE A 585 -11.32 -36.96 -3.86
CA ILE A 585 -10.31 -37.86 -4.42
C ILE A 585 -10.70 -39.34 -4.20
N GLU A 586 -11.26 -39.69 -3.04
CA GLU A 586 -11.69 -41.06 -2.74
C GLU A 586 -12.96 -41.48 -3.49
N ASN A 587 -13.91 -40.56 -3.67
CA ASN A 587 -15.18 -40.85 -4.33
C ASN A 587 -15.01 -41.15 -5.83
N THR A 588 -14.00 -40.57 -6.49
CA THR A 588 -13.67 -40.92 -7.90
C THR A 588 -13.15 -42.35 -8.09
N ASN A 589 -12.88 -43.10 -7.02
CA ASN A 589 -12.51 -44.52 -7.10
C ASN A 589 -13.72 -45.46 -6.97
N LYS A 590 -14.94 -44.94 -6.72
CA LYS A 590 -16.11 -45.77 -6.39
C LYS A 590 -17.05 -46.12 -7.54
N ASP A 591 -16.88 -45.58 -8.75
CA ASP A 591 -17.75 -45.91 -9.88
C ASP A 591 -16.98 -46.41 -11.11
N GLN A 592 -16.86 -47.74 -11.22
CA GLN A 592 -16.82 -48.44 -12.51
C GLN A 592 -17.82 -49.62 -12.57
N SER A 593 -18.83 -49.63 -11.71
CA SER A 593 -19.90 -50.63 -11.79
C SER A 593 -21.15 -50.19 -11.03
N GLN A 594 -21.97 -49.34 -11.64
CA GLN A 594 -23.43 -49.52 -11.71
C GLN A 594 -24.10 -48.41 -12.54
N GLU A 595 -25.26 -48.75 -13.06
CA GLU A 595 -25.93 -48.23 -14.26
C GLU A 595 -26.28 -46.74 -14.30
N LEU A 596 -26.33 -46.26 -15.54
CA LEU A 596 -26.89 -45.00 -16.00
C LEU A 596 -28.32 -44.79 -15.49
N ASP A 597 -28.55 -43.67 -14.80
CA ASP A 597 -29.85 -43.01 -14.87
C ASP A 597 -29.69 -41.52 -15.20
N LYS A 598 -30.43 -41.10 -16.22
CA LYS A 598 -30.39 -39.77 -16.82
C LYS A 598 -31.25 -38.84 -15.99
N ASN A 599 -30.62 -38.02 -15.15
CA ASN A 599 -31.12 -36.71 -14.73
C ASN A 599 -29.92 -35.92 -14.21
N GLU A 600 -29.35 -35.02 -15.04
CA GLU A 600 -28.34 -34.06 -14.58
C GLU A 600 -29.00 -32.93 -13.79
N PRO A 601 -28.68 -32.73 -12.51
CA PRO A 601 -28.68 -31.41 -11.93
C PRO A 601 -27.30 -30.75 -12.16
N GLU A 602 -27.34 -29.44 -12.29
CA GLU A 602 -26.23 -28.51 -12.51
C GLU A 602 -24.93 -28.88 -11.74
N LYS A 603 -23.79 -28.77 -12.45
CA LYS A 603 -22.43 -28.85 -11.92
C LYS A 603 -22.32 -28.13 -10.57
N ASN A 604 -22.18 -28.92 -9.50
CA ASN A 604 -21.82 -28.47 -8.16
C ASN A 604 -20.65 -27.49 -8.23
N GLU A 605 -20.92 -26.21 -7.92
CA GLU A 605 -19.90 -25.20 -7.70
C GLU A 605 -19.03 -25.64 -6.50
N VAL A 606 -17.74 -25.85 -6.76
CA VAL A 606 -16.73 -26.35 -5.81
C VAL A 606 -16.81 -25.63 -4.45
N SER A 607 -17.06 -26.37 -3.36
CA SER A 607 -17.23 -25.85 -1.99
C SER A 607 -15.90 -25.56 -1.26
N VAL A 608 -14.77 -25.92 -1.89
CA VAL A 608 -13.40 -25.68 -1.39
C VAL A 608 -13.09 -24.18 -1.31
N LYS A 609 -13.07 -23.65 -0.08
CA LYS A 609 -12.93 -22.22 0.22
C LYS A 609 -11.64 -21.60 -0.33
N MET A 610 -10.52 -22.32 -0.27
CA MET A 610 -9.25 -21.81 -0.79
C MET A 610 -9.23 -21.67 -2.31
N PHE A 611 -9.96 -22.51 -3.06
CA PHE A 611 -10.05 -22.38 -4.52
C PHE A 611 -10.93 -21.20 -4.91
N GLN A 612 -12.04 -20.99 -4.19
CA GLN A 612 -12.87 -19.80 -4.35
C GLN A 612 -12.07 -18.52 -4.03
N PHE A 613 -11.28 -18.55 -2.97
CA PHE A 613 -10.40 -17.44 -2.61
C PHE A 613 -9.33 -17.21 -3.68
N ALA A 614 -8.65 -18.26 -4.18
CA ALA A 614 -7.68 -18.20 -5.28
C ALA A 614 -8.25 -17.62 -6.58
N LYS A 615 -9.53 -17.91 -6.89
CA LYS A 615 -10.27 -17.31 -8.00
C LYS A 615 -10.54 -15.83 -7.76
N SER A 616 -10.93 -15.48 -6.53
CA SER A 616 -11.23 -14.09 -6.14
C SER A 616 -10.01 -13.16 -6.14
N ILE A 617 -8.78 -13.68 -6.02
CA ILE A 617 -7.54 -12.90 -6.03
C ILE A 617 -7.35 -12.09 -7.31
N ASN A 618 -7.87 -12.56 -8.46
CA ASN A 618 -7.83 -11.80 -9.72
C ASN A 618 -8.49 -10.42 -9.57
N ARG A 619 -9.45 -10.28 -8.65
CA ARG A 619 -10.13 -9.02 -8.36
C ARG A 619 -9.16 -7.95 -7.86
N LEU A 620 -8.10 -8.32 -7.13
CA LEU A 620 -7.11 -7.39 -6.58
C LEU A 620 -6.35 -6.63 -7.67
N LEU A 621 -6.24 -7.21 -8.87
CA LEU A 621 -5.61 -6.58 -10.03
C LEU A 621 -6.57 -5.69 -10.84
N SER A 622 -7.88 -5.79 -10.62
CA SER A 622 -8.91 -5.11 -11.43
C SER A 622 -9.23 -3.67 -11.00
N GLY A 623 -8.37 -3.03 -10.20
CA GLY A 623 -8.44 -1.59 -9.89
C GLY A 623 -9.74 -1.08 -9.25
N ASN A 624 -10.59 -1.95 -8.69
CA ASN A 624 -11.92 -1.57 -8.24
C ASN A 624 -11.92 -1.12 -6.77
N GLN A 625 -12.16 0.18 -6.53
CA GLN A 625 -12.38 0.89 -5.26
C GLN A 625 -13.49 0.30 -4.33
N LEU A 626 -14.10 -0.83 -4.70
CA LEU A 626 -15.27 -1.43 -4.05
C LEU A 626 -14.99 -2.23 -2.76
N GLN A 627 -13.74 -2.55 -2.44
CA GLN A 627 -13.40 -3.33 -1.23
C GLN A 627 -13.46 -2.51 0.07
N LYS A 628 -13.15 -1.21 0.02
CA LYS A 628 -13.14 -0.33 1.22
C LYS A 628 -14.47 -0.28 1.97
N LYS A 629 -15.61 -0.46 1.28
CA LYS A 629 -16.95 -0.38 1.89
C LYS A 629 -17.39 -1.68 2.57
N ARG A 630 -17.09 -2.84 1.96
CA ARG A 630 -17.48 -4.17 2.51
C ARG A 630 -16.69 -4.56 3.76
N ASN A 631 -15.44 -4.11 3.88
CA ASN A 631 -14.57 -4.43 5.02
C ASN A 631 -15.01 -3.71 6.30
N LEU A 632 -15.60 -2.51 6.18
CA LEU A 632 -16.16 -1.79 7.32
C LEU A 632 -17.40 -2.49 7.89
N ASP A 633 -18.32 -2.95 7.03
CA ASP A 633 -19.54 -3.64 7.48
C ASP A 633 -19.25 -4.99 8.17
N LYS A 634 -18.24 -5.72 7.68
CA LYS A 634 -17.78 -6.99 8.27
C LYS A 634 -17.09 -6.75 9.62
N LEU A 635 -16.22 -5.74 9.72
CA LEU A 635 -15.52 -5.41 10.96
C LEU A 635 -16.47 -4.80 12.01
N ILE A 636 -17.46 -3.98 11.61
CA ILE A 636 -18.52 -3.45 12.49
C ILE A 636 -19.38 -4.58 13.04
N LYS A 637 -19.74 -5.59 12.22
CA LYS A 637 -20.45 -6.78 12.71
C LYS A 637 -19.64 -7.56 13.74
N GLN A 638 -18.33 -7.73 13.51
CA GLN A 638 -17.44 -8.46 14.43
C GLN A 638 -17.15 -7.71 15.73
N THR A 639 -17.03 -6.37 15.70
CA THR A 639 -16.84 -5.57 16.92
C THR A 639 -18.12 -5.43 17.74
N LYS A 640 -19.30 -5.32 17.10
CA LYS A 640 -20.59 -5.38 17.82
C LYS A 640 -20.81 -6.74 18.49
N ALA A 641 -20.44 -7.84 17.83
CA ALA A 641 -20.51 -9.17 18.44
C ALA A 641 -19.56 -9.34 19.64
N LYS A 642 -18.33 -8.81 19.59
CA LYS A 642 -17.39 -8.82 20.71
C LYS A 642 -17.82 -7.93 21.89
N LYS A 643 -18.40 -6.75 21.62
CA LYS A 643 -18.88 -5.82 22.68
C LYS A 643 -20.07 -6.40 23.45
N ASN A 644 -20.96 -7.15 22.78
CA ASN A 644 -22.06 -7.86 23.42
C ASN A 644 -21.59 -9.07 24.25
N GLN A 645 -20.52 -9.76 23.83
CA GLN A 645 -19.91 -10.84 24.63
C GLN A 645 -19.15 -10.33 25.87
N SER A 646 -18.56 -9.13 25.84
CA SER A 646 -17.89 -8.55 27.02
C SER A 646 -18.86 -7.97 28.05
N LEU A 647 -20.06 -7.55 27.64
CA LEU A 647 -21.09 -7.01 28.54
C LEU A 647 -21.87 -8.12 29.29
N GLN A 648 -21.84 -9.36 28.81
CA GLN A 648 -22.54 -10.48 29.46
C GLN A 648 -21.70 -11.26 30.49
N ARG A 649 -20.43 -10.90 30.73
CA ARG A 649 -19.54 -11.68 31.63
C ARG A 649 -19.23 -11.08 33.00
N ASN A 650 -19.71 -9.87 33.33
CA ASN A 650 -19.46 -9.24 34.63
C ASN A 650 -20.74 -8.72 35.30
N ILE A 651 -21.65 -9.64 35.66
CA ILE A 651 -22.62 -9.39 36.74
C ILE A 651 -22.50 -10.56 37.72
N PRO A 652 -21.84 -10.40 38.88
CA PRO A 652 -22.02 -11.33 39.97
C PRO A 652 -23.43 -11.11 40.52
N LEU A 653 -24.27 -12.14 40.48
CA LEU A 653 -25.49 -12.19 41.28
C LEU A 653 -25.08 -12.31 42.76
N ARG A 654 -25.07 -11.18 43.46
CA ARG A 654 -25.57 -11.02 44.84
C ARG A 654 -25.70 -9.55 45.19
#